data_AF-A0A2R7RIE6-F1
#
_entry.id   AF-A0A2R7RIE6-F1
#
_cell.length_a   1.000
_cell.length_b   1.000
_cell.length_c   1.000
_cell.angle_alpha   90.00
_cell.angle_beta   90.00
_cell.angle_gamma   90.00
#
_symmetry.space_group_name_H-M   'P 1'
#
loop_
_entity.id
_entity.type
_entity.pdbx_description
1 polymer ?
#
loop_
_entity_poly.entity_id
_entity_poly.type
_entity_poly.pdbx_seq_one_letter_code
_entity_poly.pdbx_strand_id
1 'polypeptide(L)'
;MKAKSFFKGPGIWIVVVIAMLLVAFATLAPGGAARIDTDNGLELLADSGKVEQAKIFDGENRVDLVLKDNLTVDGQDKGKSVQFFFVDARAADVVKAVTAAKPANGYTDQPIESNWFSGLLSLLIPVILLGALFWFLMTRMQGGGSKIMQFGKSKAKMVNKDMPQVTFVDVAGADEAVEELQEIKEFLQEPAKFQAVGAKIPKGVLLYGPPGTGKTLLARAVAGEAGVPFFSISGSDFVEMFVGVGASRVRDLFEQAKANSPAIIFVDEIDAVGRHRGAGIGGGNDEREQTLNQLLVEMDGFDVKTNVILIAATNRPDVLDPALLRPGRFDRQITVEAPDLIGRDQILQVHAKGKPMAPGVDLKSVAKKTPGYTGADLANVLNEAALLTARSNANLIDDRALDEAIDRVMAGPQKRSRVMKEHERKITAYHEGGHALVAAALRNSAPVTKITILPRGRALGYTMVVPDNDKYSVTRNELLDQMAYAMGGRVAEEIVFHDPSTGASNDIEKATATARKMVTEYGMSERVGAVRLGQGGGEPFLGRDAGHERNYSDQIAYVVDEEVRRLIDQAHDEAYAILIENRDVLDQLALELLERETLNQAEIADIFSDIRKRDFREVWLSKESRPVQQAGPVESRQEKAEREAQEEAKQARLDEPLDAQPPHPQGVPEDAPFQGGIPDSGPDALRG
;
A
#
# COMPACT_ATOMS: atom_id res chain seq x y z
N MET A 1 15.62 -21.22 18.37
CA MET A 1 15.85 -20.21 19.43
C MET A 1 16.93 -20.71 20.37
N LYS A 2 17.99 -19.92 20.61
CA LYS A 2 19.19 -20.34 21.36
C LYS A 2 18.90 -20.37 22.88
N ALA A 3 18.47 -21.51 23.42
CA ALA A 3 18.25 -21.71 24.86
C ALA A 3 19.48 -21.35 25.72
N LYS A 4 20.70 -21.38 25.18
CA LYS A 4 21.94 -21.04 25.88
C LYS A 4 22.08 -19.56 26.30
N SER A 5 21.33 -18.61 25.72
CA SER A 5 21.38 -17.21 26.19
C SER A 5 20.46 -16.94 27.38
N PHE A 6 19.40 -17.74 27.55
CA PHE A 6 18.48 -17.63 28.68
C PHE A 6 19.18 -17.99 30.00
N PHE A 7 20.08 -18.99 29.97
CA PHE A 7 20.85 -19.44 31.13
C PHE A 7 21.95 -18.48 31.61
N LYS A 8 22.27 -17.43 30.85
CA LYS A 8 23.28 -16.43 31.24
C LYS A 8 22.67 -15.07 31.62
N GLY A 9 21.36 -14.90 31.48
CA GLY A 9 20.65 -13.66 31.80
C GLY A 9 20.17 -13.59 33.25
N PRO A 10 19.86 -12.38 33.76
CA PRO A 10 19.30 -12.19 35.10
C PRO A 10 17.90 -12.81 35.28
N GLY A 11 17.22 -13.18 34.19
CA GLY A 11 15.85 -13.71 34.20
C GLY A 11 15.67 -15.00 35.00
N ILE A 12 16.63 -15.93 34.99
CA ILE A 12 16.54 -17.17 35.77
C ILE A 12 16.52 -16.88 37.28
N TRP A 13 17.35 -15.93 37.72
CA TRP A 13 17.41 -15.55 39.13
C TRP A 13 16.11 -14.88 39.59
N ILE A 14 15.48 -14.08 38.73
CA ILE A 14 14.17 -13.48 39.01
C ILE A 14 13.10 -14.58 39.17
N VAL A 15 13.07 -15.57 38.28
CA VAL A 15 12.10 -16.68 38.34
C VAL A 15 12.29 -17.52 39.61
N VAL A 16 13.54 -17.85 39.96
CA VAL A 16 13.85 -18.62 41.18
C VAL A 16 13.44 -17.86 42.45
N VAL A 17 13.62 -16.54 42.47
CA VAL A 17 13.21 -15.70 43.60
C VAL A 17 11.70 -15.57 43.71
N ILE A 18 11.00 -15.40 42.58
CA ILE A 18 9.52 -15.40 42.57
C ILE A 18 8.99 -16.74 43.07
N ALA A 19 9.59 -17.86 42.66
CA ALA A 19 9.22 -19.19 43.14
C ALA A 19 9.44 -19.33 44.66
N MET A 20 10.57 -18.84 45.19
CA MET A 20 10.82 -18.84 46.64
C MET A 20 9.86 -17.95 47.41
N LEU A 21 9.52 -16.76 46.88
CA LEU A 21 8.54 -15.87 47.51
C LEU A 21 7.13 -16.47 47.50
N LEU A 22 6.73 -17.14 46.41
CA LEU A 22 5.44 -17.83 46.34
C LEU A 22 5.37 -19.00 47.33
N VAL A 23 6.45 -19.78 47.48
CA VAL A 23 6.52 -20.86 48.48
C VAL A 23 6.47 -20.29 49.90
N ALA A 24 7.25 -19.25 50.18
CA ALA A 24 7.22 -18.58 51.49
C ALA A 24 5.81 -18.05 51.81
N PHE A 25 5.18 -17.36 50.86
CA PHE A 25 3.83 -16.84 51.04
C PHE A 25 2.78 -17.95 51.24
N ALA A 26 2.89 -19.05 50.49
CA ALA A 26 2.02 -20.22 50.66
C ALA A 26 2.20 -20.91 52.03
N THR A 27 3.41 -20.91 52.59
CA THR A 27 3.68 -21.51 53.92
C THR A 27 3.33 -20.61 55.10
N LEU A 28 3.16 -19.31 54.88
CA LEU A 28 2.82 -18.31 55.90
C LEU A 28 1.32 -17.97 55.94
N ALA A 29 0.52 -18.50 55.02
CA ALA A 29 -0.94 -18.32 55.02
C ALA A 29 -1.59 -19.17 56.13
N PRO A 30 -2.31 -18.57 57.10
CA PRO A 30 -3.06 -19.33 58.10
C PRO A 30 -4.17 -20.16 57.40
N GLY A 31 -4.32 -21.43 57.77
CA GLY A 31 -5.44 -22.26 57.31
C GLY A 31 -6.76 -21.72 57.87
N GLY A 32 -7.50 -20.96 57.08
CA GLY A 32 -8.71 -20.25 57.50
C GLY A 32 -9.96 -21.15 57.56
N ALA A 33 -10.80 -20.94 58.57
CA ALA A 33 -12.16 -21.48 58.63
C ALA A 33 -13.00 -21.00 57.43
N ALA A 34 -13.92 -21.83 56.95
CA ALA A 34 -14.75 -21.49 55.80
C ALA A 34 -15.72 -20.36 56.16
N ARG A 35 -15.74 -19.29 55.36
CA ARG A 35 -16.64 -18.15 55.58
C ARG A 35 -18.07 -18.52 55.16
N ILE A 36 -19.03 -18.25 56.05
CA ILE A 36 -20.46 -18.33 55.80
C ILE A 36 -21.14 -16.98 56.08
N ASP A 37 -22.32 -16.77 55.51
CA ASP A 37 -23.10 -15.57 55.74
C ASP A 37 -23.69 -15.52 57.17
N THR A 38 -23.95 -14.31 57.65
CA THR A 38 -24.41 -14.05 59.03
C THR A 38 -25.74 -14.74 59.34
N ASP A 39 -26.62 -14.88 58.35
CA ASP A 39 -27.91 -15.57 58.46
C ASP A 39 -27.73 -17.06 58.75
N ASN A 40 -26.91 -17.74 57.94
CA ASN A 40 -26.54 -19.15 58.11
C ASN A 40 -25.83 -19.36 59.46
N GLY A 41 -24.97 -18.42 59.86
CA GLY A 41 -24.29 -18.45 61.15
C GLY A 41 -25.26 -18.37 62.34
N LEU A 42 -26.27 -17.50 62.25
CA LEU A 42 -27.31 -17.37 63.27
C LEU A 42 -28.29 -18.56 63.27
N GLU A 43 -28.60 -19.13 62.11
CA GLU A 43 -29.42 -20.34 61.99
C GLU A 43 -28.75 -21.55 62.66
N LEU A 44 -27.43 -21.71 62.47
CA LEU A 44 -26.65 -22.76 63.14
C LEU A 44 -26.62 -22.60 64.66
N LEU A 45 -26.65 -21.36 65.16
CA LEU A 45 -26.75 -21.06 66.59
C LEU A 45 -28.18 -21.26 67.13
N ALA A 46 -29.20 -21.09 66.31
CA ALA A 46 -30.60 -21.29 66.71
C ALA A 46 -30.96 -22.78 66.87
N ASP A 47 -30.32 -23.68 66.12
CA ASP A 47 -30.52 -25.12 66.19
C ASP A 47 -29.66 -25.75 67.31
N SER A 48 -30.27 -25.94 68.49
CA SER A 48 -29.64 -26.27 69.79
C SER A 48 -28.94 -27.65 69.91
N GLY A 49 -28.18 -28.06 68.90
CA GLY A 49 -27.47 -29.34 68.88
C GLY A 49 -26.31 -29.46 67.88
N LYS A 50 -26.19 -28.53 66.91
CA LYS A 50 -25.21 -28.61 65.80
C LYS A 50 -23.84 -27.99 66.10
N VAL A 51 -23.80 -26.98 66.97
CA VAL A 51 -22.57 -26.27 67.34
C VAL A 51 -21.90 -26.95 68.54
N GLU A 52 -20.64 -27.33 68.37
CA GLU A 52 -19.80 -27.92 69.41
C GLU A 52 -19.06 -26.86 70.22
N GLN A 53 -18.53 -25.82 69.56
CA GLN A 53 -17.84 -24.70 70.19
C GLN A 53 -18.12 -23.40 69.42
N ALA A 54 -18.28 -22.30 70.15
CA ALA A 54 -18.36 -20.96 69.57
C ALA A 54 -17.30 -20.04 70.19
N LYS A 55 -16.56 -19.32 69.35
CA LYS A 55 -15.57 -18.32 69.78
C LYS A 55 -15.93 -16.96 69.21
N ILE A 56 -16.10 -15.97 70.06
CA ILE A 56 -16.41 -14.60 69.65
C ILE A 56 -15.12 -13.78 69.67
N PHE A 57 -14.79 -13.15 68.56
CA PHE A 57 -13.63 -12.25 68.41
C PHE A 57 -14.11 -10.80 68.41
N ASP A 58 -13.90 -10.11 69.53
CA ASP A 58 -14.39 -8.75 69.80
C ASP A 58 -13.80 -7.71 68.82
N GLY A 59 -12.52 -7.85 68.47
CA GLY A 59 -11.85 -6.91 67.56
C GLY A 59 -12.16 -7.05 66.08
N GLU A 60 -12.72 -8.19 65.66
CA GLU A 60 -12.92 -8.52 64.24
C GLU A 60 -14.40 -8.66 63.87
N ASN A 61 -15.32 -8.46 64.82
CA ASN A 61 -16.75 -8.74 64.67
C ASN A 61 -17.02 -10.10 64.04
N ARG A 62 -16.32 -11.11 64.53
CA ARG A 62 -16.30 -12.47 63.97
C ARG A 62 -16.70 -13.49 65.01
N VAL A 63 -17.48 -14.49 64.61
CA VAL A 63 -17.72 -15.70 65.39
C VAL A 63 -17.21 -16.91 64.61
N ASP A 64 -16.34 -17.68 65.26
CA ASP A 64 -15.90 -18.98 64.75
C ASP A 64 -16.73 -20.07 65.42
N LEU A 65 -17.36 -20.91 64.60
CA LEU A 65 -18.12 -22.07 65.02
C LEU A 65 -17.40 -23.35 64.64
N VAL A 66 -17.26 -24.25 65.60
CA VAL A 66 -16.93 -25.65 65.33
C VAL A 66 -18.22 -26.45 65.41
N LEU A 67 -18.57 -27.11 64.32
CA LEU A 67 -19.77 -27.92 64.15
C LEU A 67 -19.44 -29.40 64.39
N LYS A 68 -20.41 -30.16 64.88
CA LYS A 68 -20.25 -31.62 65.06
C LYS A 68 -20.08 -32.34 63.72
N ASP A 69 -20.84 -31.92 62.72
CA ASP A 69 -20.89 -32.47 61.37
C ASP A 69 -20.45 -31.44 60.32
N ASN A 70 -20.03 -31.92 59.16
CA ASN A 70 -19.65 -31.05 58.03
C ASN A 70 -20.87 -30.26 57.54
N LEU A 71 -20.70 -28.96 57.37
CA LEU A 71 -21.74 -28.10 56.82
C LEU A 71 -21.65 -28.05 55.30
N THR A 72 -22.75 -28.35 54.61
CA THR A 72 -22.86 -28.10 53.17
C THR A 72 -23.81 -26.92 52.94
N VAL A 73 -23.30 -25.83 52.37
CA VAL A 73 -24.09 -24.65 51.96
C VAL A 73 -23.95 -24.50 50.45
N ASP A 74 -25.06 -24.33 49.73
CA ASP A 74 -25.10 -24.16 48.27
C ASP A 74 -24.32 -25.24 47.48
N GLY A 75 -24.37 -26.48 47.93
CA GLY A 75 -23.71 -27.62 47.27
C GLY A 75 -22.19 -27.69 47.46
N GLN A 76 -21.61 -26.86 48.33
CA GLN A 76 -20.19 -26.90 48.71
C GLN A 76 -20.01 -27.34 50.17
N ASP A 77 -19.19 -28.36 50.41
CA ASP A 77 -18.77 -28.76 51.77
C ASP A 77 -17.84 -27.69 52.35
N LYS A 78 -18.32 -26.98 53.38
CA LYS A 78 -17.61 -25.94 54.13
C LYS A 78 -16.88 -26.52 55.35
N GLY A 79 -16.96 -27.84 55.56
CA GLY A 79 -16.29 -28.53 56.66
C GLY A 79 -16.91 -28.26 58.02
N LYS A 80 -16.17 -28.60 59.09
CA LYS A 80 -16.62 -28.45 60.49
C LYS A 80 -16.33 -27.08 61.10
N SER A 81 -15.37 -26.35 60.54
CA SER A 81 -14.95 -25.05 61.07
C SER A 81 -15.42 -23.95 60.15
N VAL A 82 -16.44 -23.23 60.58
CA VAL A 82 -17.05 -22.14 59.83
C VAL A 82 -16.93 -20.84 60.61
N GLN A 83 -16.82 -19.73 59.91
CA GLN A 83 -16.75 -18.39 60.51
C GLN A 83 -17.76 -17.47 59.83
N PHE A 84 -18.43 -16.64 60.62
CA PHE A 84 -19.29 -15.59 60.09
C PHE A 84 -18.96 -14.26 60.76
N PHE A 85 -19.26 -13.18 60.03
CA PHE A 85 -19.02 -11.83 60.49
C PHE A 85 -20.35 -11.16 60.82
N PHE A 86 -20.35 -10.28 61.80
CA PHE A 86 -21.49 -9.46 62.16
C PHE A 86 -21.09 -7.97 62.16
N VAL A 87 -22.06 -7.10 62.36
CA VAL A 87 -21.83 -5.66 62.53
C VAL A 87 -22.06 -5.30 63.99
N ASP A 88 -21.38 -4.26 64.50
CA ASP A 88 -21.48 -3.82 65.90
C ASP A 88 -22.93 -3.68 66.38
N ALA A 89 -23.81 -3.15 65.51
CA ALA A 89 -25.23 -2.97 65.80
C ALA A 89 -25.99 -4.28 66.12
N ARG A 90 -25.50 -5.45 65.66
CA ARG A 90 -26.07 -6.77 65.95
C ARG A 90 -25.30 -7.54 67.03
N ALA A 91 -24.21 -7.00 67.58
CA ALA A 91 -23.36 -7.71 68.54
C ALA A 91 -24.15 -8.26 69.73
N ALA A 92 -25.08 -7.46 70.28
CA ALA A 92 -25.95 -7.88 71.38
C ALA A 92 -26.86 -9.08 71.02
N ASP A 93 -27.33 -9.16 69.78
CA ASP A 93 -28.19 -10.27 69.31
C ASP A 93 -27.36 -11.52 69.03
N VAL A 94 -26.14 -11.38 68.49
CA VAL A 94 -25.21 -12.50 68.29
C VAL A 94 -24.76 -13.09 69.63
N VAL A 95 -24.40 -12.25 70.61
CA VAL A 95 -24.03 -12.71 71.96
C VAL A 95 -25.19 -13.45 72.63
N LYS A 96 -26.43 -12.95 72.48
CA LYS A 96 -27.63 -13.66 72.95
C LYS A 96 -27.83 -15.00 72.23
N ALA A 97 -27.64 -15.06 70.92
CA ALA A 97 -27.77 -16.28 70.14
C ALA A 97 -26.73 -17.35 70.55
N VAL A 98 -25.46 -16.96 70.74
CA VAL A 98 -24.39 -17.85 71.22
C VAL A 98 -24.67 -18.34 72.64
N THR A 99 -25.16 -17.46 73.52
CA THR A 99 -25.52 -17.81 74.91
C THR A 99 -26.73 -18.75 74.95
N ALA A 100 -27.72 -18.55 74.08
CA ALA A 100 -28.91 -19.40 73.98
C ALA A 100 -28.61 -20.79 73.40
N ALA A 101 -27.64 -20.89 72.48
CA ALA A 101 -27.25 -22.13 71.82
C ALA A 101 -26.64 -23.19 72.75
N LYS A 102 -26.05 -22.78 73.88
CA LYS A 102 -25.36 -23.64 74.87
C LYS A 102 -24.48 -24.74 74.23
N PRO A 103 -23.43 -24.35 73.49
CA PRO A 103 -22.55 -25.31 72.81
C PRO A 103 -21.88 -26.29 73.79
N ALA A 104 -21.68 -27.54 73.34
CA ALA A 104 -21.24 -28.65 74.19
C ALA A 104 -19.88 -28.44 74.87
N ASN A 105 -18.94 -27.74 74.21
CA ASN A 105 -17.62 -27.39 74.73
C ASN A 105 -17.51 -25.94 75.21
N GLY A 106 -18.66 -25.27 75.43
CA GLY A 106 -18.74 -23.89 75.89
C GLY A 106 -18.53 -22.83 74.81
N TYR A 107 -18.73 -21.57 75.18
CA TYR A 107 -18.38 -20.40 74.39
C TYR A 107 -17.29 -19.59 75.10
N THR A 108 -16.39 -18.96 74.34
CA THR A 108 -15.31 -18.13 74.88
C THR A 108 -15.14 -16.87 74.05
N ASP A 109 -14.89 -15.75 74.72
CA ASP A 109 -14.55 -14.49 74.09
C ASP A 109 -13.03 -14.40 73.97
N GLN A 110 -12.50 -14.23 72.76
CA GLN A 110 -11.08 -14.01 72.54
C GLN A 110 -10.80 -12.50 72.46
N PRO A 111 -10.18 -11.89 73.49
CA PRO A 111 -9.71 -10.52 73.40
C PRO A 111 -8.54 -10.41 72.41
N ILE A 112 -8.35 -9.21 71.84
CA ILE A 112 -7.29 -8.95 70.87
C ILE A 112 -5.92 -9.06 71.55
N GLU A 113 -5.24 -10.20 71.38
CA GLU A 113 -3.81 -10.31 71.72
C GLU A 113 -2.97 -9.92 70.49
N SER A 114 -2.71 -8.62 70.32
CA SER A 114 -1.77 -8.17 69.30
C SER A 114 -0.33 -8.38 69.79
N ASN A 115 0.31 -9.49 69.42
CA ASN A 115 1.73 -9.68 69.67
C ASN A 115 2.55 -8.82 68.69
N TRP A 116 2.71 -7.53 69.01
CA TRP A 116 3.34 -6.50 68.16
C TRP A 116 4.70 -6.91 67.59
N PHE A 117 5.46 -7.73 68.32
CA PHE A 117 6.77 -8.21 67.90
C PHE A 117 6.68 -9.16 66.69
N SER A 118 5.67 -10.04 66.68
CA SER A 118 5.44 -10.96 65.56
C SER A 118 4.99 -10.23 64.29
N GLY A 119 4.16 -9.18 64.44
CA GLY A 119 3.73 -8.32 63.33
C GLY A 119 4.89 -7.52 62.73
N LEU A 120 5.77 -6.97 63.58
CA LEU A 120 6.96 -6.25 63.12
C LEU A 120 7.95 -7.16 62.39
N LEU A 121 8.16 -8.39 62.87
CA LEU A 121 9.06 -9.35 62.25
C LEU A 121 8.50 -9.86 60.90
N SER A 122 7.19 -10.11 60.82
CA SER A 122 6.50 -10.49 59.57
C SER A 122 6.58 -9.39 58.51
N LEU A 123 6.59 -8.11 58.92
CA LEU A 123 6.77 -6.97 58.00
C LEU A 123 8.24 -6.75 57.61
N LEU A 124 9.19 -6.93 58.53
CA LEU A 124 10.62 -6.67 58.27
C LEU A 124 11.28 -7.73 57.41
N ILE A 125 10.92 -9.02 57.55
CA ILE A 125 11.56 -10.10 56.78
C ILE A 125 11.40 -9.89 55.26
N PRO A 126 10.20 -9.61 54.71
CA PRO A 126 10.02 -9.33 53.29
C PRO A 126 10.78 -8.07 52.84
N VAL A 127 10.77 -7.00 53.64
CA VAL A 127 11.45 -5.74 53.30
C VAL A 127 12.97 -5.91 53.26
N ILE A 128 13.54 -6.65 54.22
CA ILE A 128 14.98 -6.94 54.26
C ILE A 128 15.37 -7.86 53.11
N LEU A 129 14.56 -8.88 52.80
CA LEU A 129 14.80 -9.74 51.62
C LEU A 129 14.74 -8.95 50.32
N LEU A 130 13.77 -8.05 50.17
CA LEU A 130 13.65 -7.18 49.00
C LEU A 130 14.83 -6.22 48.90
N GLY A 131 15.26 -5.63 50.02
CA GLY A 131 16.42 -4.74 50.10
C GLY A 131 17.74 -5.44 49.78
N ALA A 132 17.96 -6.65 50.33
CA ALA A 132 19.13 -7.48 50.04
C ALA A 132 19.16 -7.93 48.58
N LEU A 133 18.00 -8.28 48.01
CA LEU A 133 17.86 -8.58 46.59
C LEU A 133 18.20 -7.35 45.72
N PHE A 134 17.69 -6.18 46.08
CA PHE A 134 17.95 -4.94 45.35
C PHE A 134 19.43 -4.55 45.41
N TRP A 135 20.08 -4.73 46.57
CA TRP A 135 21.52 -4.55 46.74
C TRP A 135 22.33 -5.54 45.88
N PHE A 136 21.94 -6.81 45.85
CA PHE A 136 22.58 -7.84 45.03
C PHE A 136 22.39 -7.61 43.51
N LEU A 137 21.24 -7.10 43.08
CA LEU A 137 20.98 -6.72 41.69
C LEU A 137 21.76 -5.48 41.28
N MET A 138 21.81 -4.46 42.13
CA MET A 138 22.58 -3.23 41.89
C MET A 138 24.09 -3.51 41.75
N THR A 139 24.64 -4.37 42.61
CA THR A 139 26.07 -4.76 42.54
C THR A 139 26.41 -5.57 41.28
N ARG A 140 25.43 -6.21 40.60
CA ARG A 140 25.65 -6.86 39.29
C ARG A 140 25.28 -5.99 38.08
N MET A 141 24.44 -4.98 38.24
CA MET A 141 24.12 -4.01 37.17
C MET A 141 25.23 -2.99 36.94
N GLN A 142 26.08 -2.72 37.94
CA GLN A 142 27.19 -1.75 37.82
C GLN A 142 28.28 -2.17 36.81
N GLY A 143 28.31 -3.43 36.36
CA GLY A 143 29.16 -3.90 35.25
C GLY A 143 28.57 -3.71 33.84
N GLY A 144 27.38 -3.11 33.71
CA GLY A 144 26.60 -3.05 32.46
C GLY A 144 26.25 -1.65 31.94
N GLY A 145 26.89 -0.58 32.45
CA GLY A 145 26.58 0.82 32.14
C GLY A 145 26.69 1.24 30.66
N SER A 146 27.26 0.40 29.79
CA SER A 146 27.43 0.70 28.36
C SER A 146 26.13 0.60 27.53
N LYS A 147 25.06 -0.04 28.01
CA LYS A 147 23.86 -0.27 27.19
C LYS A 147 22.83 0.86 27.23
N ILE A 148 22.78 1.67 28.29
CA ILE A 148 21.85 2.81 28.37
C ILE A 148 22.32 3.98 27.47
N MET A 149 23.64 4.15 27.29
CA MET A 149 24.21 5.15 26.39
C MET A 149 24.10 4.82 24.89
N GLN A 150 23.69 3.59 24.51
CA GLN A 150 23.51 3.20 23.10
C GLN A 150 22.13 3.57 22.52
N PHE A 151 21.17 4.00 23.34
CA PHE A 151 19.82 4.33 22.85
C PHE A 151 19.74 5.59 21.97
N GLY A 152 20.69 6.53 22.12
CA GLY A 152 20.75 7.79 21.39
C GLY A 152 21.57 7.77 20.09
N LYS A 153 22.25 6.66 19.76
CA LYS A 153 23.05 6.55 18.54
C LYS A 153 22.17 6.36 17.31
N SER A 154 22.55 7.00 16.22
CA SER A 154 21.95 6.86 14.90
C SER A 154 22.09 5.42 14.41
N LYS A 155 21.00 4.85 13.88
CA LYS A 155 20.98 3.54 13.21
C LYS A 155 21.31 3.64 11.71
N ALA A 156 21.71 4.82 11.23
CA ALA A 156 21.96 5.05 9.82
C ALA A 156 22.99 4.06 9.28
N LYS A 157 22.67 3.46 8.13
CA LYS A 157 23.58 2.55 7.45
C LYS A 157 24.59 3.40 6.67
N MET A 158 25.85 3.36 7.09
CA MET A 158 26.96 3.96 6.35
C MET A 158 27.33 3.03 5.19
N VAL A 159 27.19 3.51 3.96
CA VAL A 159 27.76 2.85 2.79
C VAL A 159 29.12 3.50 2.53
N ASN A 160 30.18 2.73 2.78
CA ASN A 160 31.55 3.18 2.53
C ASN A 160 31.84 3.26 1.02
N LYS A 161 32.85 4.06 0.66
CA LYS A 161 33.37 4.20 -0.72
C LYS A 161 33.64 2.86 -1.42
N ASP A 162 33.98 1.80 -0.67
CA ASP A 162 34.42 0.50 -1.20
C ASP A 162 33.30 -0.48 -1.61
N MET A 163 32.01 -0.13 -1.43
CA MET A 163 30.92 -0.95 -1.97
C MET A 163 30.64 -0.60 -3.44
N PRO A 164 30.19 -1.56 -4.28
CA PRO A 164 29.79 -1.27 -5.65
C PRO A 164 28.69 -0.21 -5.61
N GLN A 165 29.02 0.98 -6.09
CA GLN A 165 28.12 2.13 -6.09
C GLN A 165 27.23 2.05 -7.32
N VAL A 166 25.92 2.18 -7.12
CA VAL A 166 24.99 2.53 -8.19
C VAL A 166 25.46 3.86 -8.77
N THR A 167 25.42 4.01 -10.09
CA THR A 167 25.84 5.22 -10.82
C THR A 167 24.69 5.73 -11.70
N PHE A 168 24.84 6.87 -12.37
CA PHE A 168 23.76 7.41 -13.21
C PHE A 168 23.43 6.50 -14.39
N VAL A 169 24.37 5.66 -14.85
CA VAL A 169 24.11 4.68 -15.93
C VAL A 169 23.14 3.55 -15.51
N ASP A 170 22.92 3.38 -14.21
CA ASP A 170 21.98 2.41 -13.64
C ASP A 170 20.59 3.03 -13.42
N VAL A 171 20.44 4.34 -13.65
CA VAL A 171 19.18 5.07 -13.58
C VAL A 171 18.74 5.42 -15.00
N ALA A 172 17.49 5.13 -15.32
CA ALA A 172 16.91 5.40 -16.63
C ALA A 172 15.52 6.03 -16.47
N GLY A 173 15.07 6.78 -17.49
CA GLY A 173 13.73 7.37 -17.52
C GLY A 173 13.49 8.48 -16.49
N ALA A 174 14.56 9.16 -16.05
CA ALA A 174 14.50 10.28 -15.10
C ALA A 174 15.53 11.36 -15.49
N ASP A 175 15.63 11.65 -16.79
CA ASP A 175 16.71 12.44 -17.38
C ASP A 175 16.76 13.87 -16.81
N GLU A 176 15.61 14.51 -16.61
CA GLU A 176 15.53 15.86 -16.02
C GLU A 176 16.00 15.87 -14.56
N ALA A 177 15.64 14.84 -13.79
CA ALA A 177 16.07 14.71 -12.41
C ALA A 177 17.58 14.41 -12.32
N VAL A 178 18.12 13.63 -13.26
CA VAL A 178 19.57 13.37 -13.35
C VAL A 178 20.33 14.63 -13.70
N GLU A 179 19.85 15.46 -14.64
CA GLU A 179 20.47 16.73 -15.02
C GLU A 179 20.57 17.70 -13.82
N GLU A 180 19.47 17.90 -13.08
CA GLU A 180 19.46 18.74 -11.87
C GLU A 180 20.39 18.19 -10.77
N LEU A 181 20.47 16.85 -10.62
CA LEU A 181 21.36 16.21 -9.66
C LEU A 181 22.83 16.19 -10.11
N GLN A 182 23.11 16.41 -11.40
CA GLN A 182 24.46 16.51 -11.92
C GLN A 182 25.17 17.77 -11.39
N GLU A 183 24.45 18.87 -11.18
CA GLU A 183 24.96 20.05 -10.49
C GLU A 183 25.43 19.72 -9.06
N ILE A 184 24.63 18.92 -8.33
CA ILE A 184 24.92 18.50 -6.96
C ILE A 184 26.17 17.62 -6.92
N LYS A 185 26.31 16.72 -7.89
CA LYS A 185 27.49 15.88 -8.08
C LYS A 185 28.75 16.72 -8.38
N GLU A 186 28.68 17.68 -9.30
CA GLU A 186 29.80 18.58 -9.60
C GLU A 186 30.21 19.39 -8.38
N PHE A 187 29.24 19.85 -7.60
CA PHE A 187 29.51 20.59 -6.38
C PHE A 187 30.28 19.76 -5.35
N LEU A 188 29.94 18.47 -5.18
CA LEU A 188 30.65 17.56 -4.26
C LEU A 188 32.07 17.23 -4.74
N GLN A 189 32.31 17.18 -6.05
CA GLN A 189 33.62 16.91 -6.63
C GLN A 189 34.53 18.14 -6.65
N GLU A 190 33.99 19.31 -7.02
CA GLU A 190 34.75 20.55 -7.23
C GLU A 190 34.15 21.75 -6.48
N PRO A 191 34.06 21.72 -5.14
CA PRO A 191 33.42 22.79 -4.36
C PRO A 191 34.11 24.17 -4.53
N ALA A 192 35.42 24.17 -4.79
CA ALA A 192 36.20 25.40 -4.99
C ALA A 192 35.76 26.22 -6.22
N LYS A 193 35.32 25.54 -7.29
CA LYS A 193 34.81 26.17 -8.53
C LYS A 193 33.60 27.06 -8.24
N PHE A 194 32.67 26.56 -7.41
CA PHE A 194 31.45 27.28 -7.02
C PHE A 194 31.71 28.37 -5.98
N GLN A 195 32.61 28.12 -5.02
CA GLN A 195 33.00 29.12 -4.03
C GLN A 195 33.71 30.33 -4.65
N ALA A 196 34.53 30.12 -5.70
CA ALA A 196 35.25 31.18 -6.39
C ALA A 196 34.32 32.23 -7.05
N VAL A 197 33.13 31.80 -7.49
CA VAL A 197 32.11 32.67 -8.10
C VAL A 197 31.06 33.16 -7.10
N GLY A 198 31.20 32.82 -5.82
CA GLY A 198 30.27 33.22 -4.75
C GLY A 198 28.92 32.50 -4.79
N ALA A 199 28.82 31.36 -5.49
CA ALA A 199 27.60 30.57 -5.53
C ALA A 199 27.34 29.95 -4.15
N LYS A 200 26.09 30.06 -3.68
CA LYS A 200 25.66 29.43 -2.43
C LYS A 200 25.31 27.98 -2.71
N ILE A 201 25.80 27.11 -1.85
CA ILE A 201 25.62 25.67 -1.93
C ILE A 201 24.21 25.34 -1.42
N PRO A 202 23.40 24.58 -2.17
CA PRO A 202 22.12 24.10 -1.65
C PRO A 202 22.39 23.16 -0.49
N LYS A 203 21.86 23.51 0.69
CA LYS A 203 22.04 22.71 1.91
C LYS A 203 21.18 21.44 1.88
N GLY A 204 20.04 21.50 1.21
CA GLY A 204 19.10 20.40 1.09
C GLY A 204 18.44 20.31 -0.29
N VAL A 205 18.21 19.08 -0.71
CA VAL A 205 17.47 18.70 -1.92
C VAL A 205 16.30 17.83 -1.52
N LEU A 206 15.09 18.16 -1.97
CA LEU A 206 13.89 17.34 -1.78
C LEU A 206 13.53 16.66 -3.10
N LEU A 207 13.58 15.34 -3.12
CA LEU A 207 13.06 14.50 -4.19
C LEU A 207 11.60 14.17 -3.88
N TYR A 208 10.66 14.52 -4.76
CA TYR A 208 9.26 14.18 -4.56
C TYR A 208 8.63 13.59 -5.82
N GLY A 209 7.66 12.71 -5.62
CA GLY A 209 6.95 12.06 -6.73
C GLY A 209 6.35 10.72 -6.30
N PRO A 210 5.65 10.01 -7.19
CA PRO A 210 5.00 8.74 -6.88
C PRO A 210 5.97 7.70 -6.27
N PRO A 211 5.47 6.76 -5.46
CA PRO A 211 6.31 5.66 -4.97
C PRO A 211 6.83 4.82 -6.14
N GLY A 212 8.02 4.24 -6.00
CA GLY A 212 8.58 3.35 -7.03
C GLY A 212 9.28 4.04 -8.22
N THR A 213 9.38 5.37 -8.25
CA THR A 213 10.08 6.12 -9.31
C THR A 213 11.61 6.19 -9.15
N GLY A 214 12.18 5.47 -8.19
CA GLY A 214 13.64 5.39 -8.04
C GLY A 214 14.29 6.55 -7.27
N LYS A 215 13.55 7.32 -6.46
CA LYS A 215 14.11 8.41 -5.62
C LYS A 215 15.33 7.97 -4.78
N THR A 216 15.23 6.83 -4.11
CA THR A 216 16.32 6.25 -3.30
C THR A 216 17.48 5.76 -4.16
N LEU A 217 17.20 5.32 -5.40
CA LEU A 217 18.22 4.90 -6.37
C LEU A 217 19.00 6.12 -6.90
N LEU A 218 18.29 7.20 -7.26
CA LEU A 218 18.87 8.48 -7.69
C LEU A 218 19.81 9.05 -6.63
N ALA A 219 19.39 9.11 -5.36
CA ALA A 219 20.24 9.62 -4.29
C ALA A 219 21.53 8.79 -4.10
N ARG A 220 21.44 7.46 -4.29
CA ARG A 220 22.61 6.57 -4.27
C ARG A 220 23.50 6.79 -5.50
N ALA A 221 22.91 6.98 -6.67
CA ALA A 221 23.63 7.28 -7.90
C ALA A 221 24.47 8.54 -7.79
N VAL A 222 23.92 9.62 -7.21
CA VAL A 222 24.66 10.88 -6.96
C VAL A 222 25.89 10.63 -6.07
N ALA A 223 25.73 9.85 -5.00
CA ALA A 223 26.84 9.52 -4.10
C ALA A 223 27.92 8.67 -4.78
N GLY A 224 27.50 7.71 -5.62
CA GLY A 224 28.37 6.86 -6.41
C GLY A 224 29.19 7.65 -7.43
N GLU A 225 28.52 8.53 -8.16
CA GLU A 225 29.13 9.40 -9.18
C GLU A 225 30.08 10.44 -8.57
N ALA A 226 29.70 11.05 -7.44
CA ALA A 226 30.55 11.97 -6.70
C ALA A 226 31.69 11.24 -5.95
N GLY A 227 31.57 9.93 -5.73
CA GLY A 227 32.50 9.15 -4.93
C GLY A 227 32.59 9.67 -3.49
N VAL A 228 31.46 9.87 -2.82
CA VAL A 228 31.39 10.38 -1.42
C VAL A 228 30.66 9.39 -0.50
N PRO A 229 30.92 9.37 0.82
CA PRO A 229 30.16 8.55 1.76
C PRO A 229 28.66 8.86 1.73
N PHE A 230 27.85 7.81 1.80
CA PHE A 230 26.39 7.88 1.76
C PHE A 230 25.79 7.35 3.07
N PHE A 231 25.11 8.22 3.81
CA PHE A 231 24.40 7.89 5.03
C PHE A 231 22.91 7.80 4.75
N SER A 232 22.30 6.63 4.93
CA SER A 232 20.87 6.43 4.68
C SER A 232 20.11 6.08 5.95
N ILE A 233 18.99 6.76 6.17
CA ILE A 233 18.05 6.54 7.28
C ILE A 233 16.61 6.72 6.78
N SER A 234 15.66 5.98 7.34
CA SER A 234 14.23 6.22 7.09
C SER A 234 13.69 7.29 8.03
N GLY A 235 12.81 8.15 7.56
CA GLY A 235 12.09 9.13 8.37
C GLY A 235 11.33 8.48 9.52
N SER A 236 10.83 7.26 9.32
CA SER A 236 10.20 6.46 10.38
C SER A 236 11.14 6.08 11.51
N ASP A 237 12.45 5.95 11.25
CA ASP A 237 13.45 5.58 12.27
C ASP A 237 13.70 6.69 13.29
N PHE A 238 13.24 7.90 12.99
CA PHE A 238 13.29 9.04 13.88
C PHE A 238 12.10 9.09 14.84
N VAL A 239 11.01 8.37 14.56
CA VAL A 239 9.79 8.36 15.39
C VAL A 239 9.83 7.16 16.33
N GLU A 240 10.04 7.41 17.62
CA GLU A 240 10.14 6.38 18.66
C GLU A 240 9.20 6.70 19.86
N MET A 241 8.94 5.69 20.69
CA MET A 241 8.05 5.86 21.87
C MET A 241 8.64 6.79 22.96
N PHE A 242 9.93 7.10 22.89
CA PHE A 242 10.64 7.90 23.90
C PHE A 242 10.95 9.28 23.37
N VAL A 243 10.41 10.30 24.02
CA VAL A 243 10.64 11.72 23.71
C VAL A 243 12.15 12.02 23.73
N GLY A 244 12.63 12.71 22.69
CA GLY A 244 14.02 13.15 22.56
C GLY A 244 15.00 12.13 21.97
N VAL A 245 14.60 10.86 21.78
CA VAL A 245 15.46 9.86 21.11
C VAL A 245 15.64 10.20 19.64
N GLY A 246 14.58 10.58 18.93
CA GLY A 246 14.66 11.02 17.53
C GLY A 246 15.62 12.20 17.35
N ALA A 247 15.47 13.25 18.16
CA ALA A 247 16.37 14.41 18.15
C ALA A 247 17.84 14.05 18.43
N SER A 248 18.13 13.13 19.35
CA SER A 248 19.50 12.65 19.59
C SER A 248 20.09 11.93 18.37
N ARG A 249 19.29 11.12 17.67
CA ARG A 249 19.73 10.42 16.44
C ARG A 249 20.02 11.38 15.31
N VAL A 250 19.21 12.43 15.16
CA VAL A 250 19.47 13.51 14.18
C VAL A 250 20.83 14.15 14.46
N ARG A 251 21.13 14.52 15.72
CA ARG A 251 22.44 15.10 16.06
C ARG A 251 23.61 14.17 15.73
N ASP A 252 23.54 12.92 16.17
CA ASP A 252 24.60 11.93 15.93
C ASP A 252 24.79 11.64 14.43
N LEU A 253 23.71 11.58 13.64
CA LEU A 253 23.78 11.44 12.19
C LEU A 253 24.54 12.60 11.54
N PHE A 254 24.24 13.84 11.94
CA PHE A 254 24.89 15.03 11.41
C PHE A 254 26.35 15.14 11.88
N GLU A 255 26.67 14.79 13.13
CA GLU A 255 28.05 14.74 13.61
C GLU A 255 28.90 13.74 12.81
N GLN A 256 28.37 12.54 12.56
CA GLN A 256 29.06 11.52 11.76
C GLN A 256 29.26 11.96 10.30
N ALA A 257 28.26 12.59 9.69
CA ALA A 257 28.37 13.11 8.33
C ALA A 257 29.40 14.26 8.24
N LYS A 258 29.40 15.19 9.22
CA LYS A 258 30.39 16.28 9.31
C LYS A 258 31.81 15.74 9.45
N ALA A 259 32.02 14.68 10.24
CA ALA A 259 33.31 14.03 10.40
C ALA A 259 33.83 13.34 9.12
N ASN A 260 32.93 12.99 8.19
CA ASN A 260 33.24 12.32 6.93
C ASN A 260 33.02 13.22 5.69
N SER A 261 33.01 14.55 5.86
CA SER A 261 32.80 15.50 4.77
C SER A 261 33.93 15.44 3.71
N PRO A 262 33.62 15.50 2.39
CA PRO A 262 32.29 15.67 1.79
C PRO A 262 31.44 14.40 1.86
N ALA A 263 30.16 14.52 2.21
CA ALA A 263 29.24 13.40 2.40
C ALA A 263 27.78 13.75 2.07
N ILE A 264 26.97 12.72 1.77
CA ILE A 264 25.52 12.85 1.54
C ILE A 264 24.75 12.17 2.68
N ILE A 265 23.77 12.87 3.23
CA ILE A 265 22.77 12.31 4.13
C ILE A 265 21.48 12.12 3.32
N PHE A 266 20.96 10.91 3.26
CA PHE A 266 19.70 10.58 2.63
C PHE A 266 18.64 10.19 3.67
N VAL A 267 17.52 10.91 3.67
CA VAL A 267 16.34 10.64 4.51
C VAL A 267 15.17 10.24 3.63
N ASP A 268 14.82 8.96 3.64
CA ASP A 268 13.61 8.47 2.95
C ASP A 268 12.36 8.77 3.79
N GLU A 269 11.17 8.82 3.18
CA GLU A 269 9.90 9.06 3.89
C GLU A 269 9.96 10.22 4.91
N ILE A 270 10.50 11.36 4.49
CA ILE A 270 10.67 12.53 5.36
C ILE A 270 9.33 13.02 5.93
N ASP A 271 8.21 12.71 5.29
CA ASP A 271 6.85 12.99 5.74
C ASP A 271 6.47 12.28 7.05
N ALA A 272 7.21 11.26 7.49
CA ALA A 272 7.02 10.65 8.81
C ALA A 272 7.31 11.62 9.97
N VAL A 273 8.31 12.49 9.81
CA VAL A 273 8.75 13.50 10.80
C VAL A 273 8.45 14.93 10.38
N GLY A 274 8.37 15.19 9.08
CA GLY A 274 8.21 16.51 8.49
C GLY A 274 6.76 16.92 8.26
N ARG A 275 5.79 16.18 8.80
CA ARG A 275 4.37 16.47 8.61
C ARG A 275 3.96 17.76 9.32
N HIS A 276 3.11 18.55 8.69
CA HIS A 276 2.56 19.77 9.28
C HIS A 276 1.72 19.47 10.54
N ARG A 277 1.62 20.46 11.43
CA ARG A 277 0.89 20.36 12.71
C ARG A 277 -0.60 20.16 12.47
N GLY A 278 -1.10 18.96 12.79
CA GLY A 278 -2.53 18.73 12.99
C GLY A 278 -2.91 18.96 14.44
N ALA A 279 -4.10 19.50 14.70
CA ALA A 279 -4.69 19.69 16.03
C ALA A 279 -5.07 18.34 16.71
N GLY A 280 -4.12 17.43 16.81
CA GLY A 280 -4.25 16.16 17.52
C GLY A 280 -4.18 16.41 19.03
N ILE A 281 -5.31 16.26 19.70
CA ILE A 281 -5.39 16.22 21.17
C ILE A 281 -4.77 14.89 21.63
N GLY A 282 -3.45 14.86 21.84
CA GLY A 282 -2.73 13.69 22.34
C GLY A 282 -1.22 13.81 22.18
N GLY A 283 -0.47 13.55 23.26
CA GLY A 283 0.99 13.75 23.39
C GLY A 283 1.92 12.88 22.53
N GLY A 284 1.45 12.39 21.37
CA GLY A 284 2.29 11.77 20.35
C GLY A 284 2.94 12.78 19.39
N ASN A 285 2.50 14.04 19.41
CA ASN A 285 3.04 15.10 18.55
C ASN A 285 4.39 15.65 19.06
N ASP A 286 4.62 15.62 20.38
CA ASP A 286 5.78 16.28 20.99
C ASP A 286 7.13 15.71 20.53
N GLU A 287 7.19 14.38 20.30
CA GLU A 287 8.42 13.70 19.86
C GLU A 287 8.77 14.01 18.39
N ARG A 288 7.75 14.00 17.52
CA ARG A 288 7.92 14.34 16.10
C ARG A 288 8.32 15.79 15.94
N GLU A 289 7.65 16.69 16.66
CA GLU A 289 7.97 18.12 16.64
C GLU A 289 9.38 18.39 17.16
N GLN A 290 9.79 17.74 18.25
CA GLN A 290 11.16 17.91 18.76
C GLN A 290 12.19 17.41 17.74
N THR A 291 11.93 16.30 17.08
CA THR A 291 12.85 15.72 16.10
C THR A 291 12.91 16.55 14.82
N LEU A 292 11.77 17.06 14.34
CA LEU A 292 11.68 18.00 13.23
C LEU A 292 12.44 19.29 13.53
N ASN A 293 12.21 19.90 14.69
CA ASN A 293 12.92 21.11 15.10
C ASN A 293 14.43 20.87 15.19
N GLN A 294 14.85 19.70 15.69
CA GLN A 294 16.28 19.37 15.72
C GLN A 294 16.86 19.25 14.31
N LEU A 295 16.14 18.65 13.36
CA LEU A 295 16.57 18.60 11.96
C LEU A 295 16.72 20.00 11.37
N LEU A 296 15.77 20.90 11.63
CA LEU A 296 15.84 22.29 11.19
C LEU A 296 17.05 23.03 11.78
N VAL A 297 17.34 22.84 13.08
CA VAL A 297 18.51 23.43 13.73
C VAL A 297 19.81 22.92 13.12
N GLU A 298 19.91 21.62 12.82
CA GLU A 298 21.11 21.07 12.18
C GLU A 298 21.30 21.58 10.74
N MET A 299 20.21 21.78 9.98
CA MET A 299 20.24 22.34 8.62
C MET A 299 20.64 23.82 8.62
N ASP A 300 20.04 24.62 9.51
CA ASP A 300 20.38 26.04 9.65
C ASP A 300 21.84 26.21 10.15
N GLY A 301 22.29 25.27 11.01
CA GLY A 301 23.63 25.22 11.61
C GLY A 301 24.78 24.79 10.69
N PHE A 302 24.55 24.46 9.41
CA PHE A 302 25.64 24.21 8.46
C PHE A 302 26.47 25.48 8.24
N ASP A 303 27.76 25.43 8.60
CA ASP A 303 28.77 26.36 8.11
C ASP A 303 28.97 26.11 6.61
N VAL A 304 29.09 27.18 5.82
CA VAL A 304 29.31 27.17 4.36
C VAL A 304 30.54 26.34 3.98
N LYS A 305 31.45 26.12 4.91
CA LYS A 305 32.68 25.33 4.74
C LYS A 305 32.48 23.81 4.87
N THR A 306 31.35 23.37 5.43
CA THR A 306 31.08 21.93 5.65
C THR A 306 30.34 21.39 4.44
N ASN A 307 31.04 20.65 3.58
CA ASN A 307 30.49 20.12 2.32
C ASN A 307 29.60 18.89 2.57
N VAL A 308 28.46 19.09 3.25
CA VAL A 308 27.49 18.02 3.53
C VAL A 308 26.15 18.43 2.92
N ILE A 309 25.53 17.51 2.19
CA ILE A 309 24.25 17.75 1.51
C ILE A 309 23.21 16.79 2.07
N LEU A 310 22.04 17.34 2.42
CA LEU A 310 20.89 16.56 2.84
C LEU A 310 19.95 16.32 1.65
N ILE A 311 19.79 15.08 1.23
CA ILE A 311 18.78 14.68 0.24
C ILE A 311 17.63 14.01 0.99
N ALA A 312 16.41 14.49 0.81
CA ALA A 312 15.21 13.87 1.36
C ALA A 312 14.29 13.38 0.26
N ALA A 313 13.55 12.29 0.52
CA ALA A 313 12.53 11.78 -0.39
C ALA A 313 11.15 11.77 0.25
N THR A 314 10.11 12.15 -0.50
CA THR A 314 8.71 12.05 -0.09
C THR A 314 7.82 11.60 -1.25
N ASN A 315 6.73 10.90 -0.92
CA ASN A 315 5.63 10.66 -1.86
C ASN A 315 4.50 11.69 -1.73
N ARG A 316 4.57 12.53 -0.69
CA ARG A 316 3.51 13.46 -0.28
C ARG A 316 4.09 14.83 0.08
N PRO A 317 4.46 15.65 -0.92
CA PRO A 317 4.96 17.00 -0.64
C PRO A 317 3.90 17.90 -0.01
N ASP A 318 2.62 17.60 -0.22
CA ASP A 318 1.44 18.35 0.26
C ASP A 318 1.29 18.36 1.78
N VAL A 319 1.77 17.32 2.48
CA VAL A 319 1.63 17.22 3.95
C VAL A 319 2.84 17.74 4.72
N LEU A 320 3.90 18.17 4.01
CA LEU A 320 5.12 18.62 4.64
C LEU A 320 4.94 20.00 5.28
N ASP A 321 5.62 20.22 6.42
CA ASP A 321 5.69 21.51 7.07
C ASP A 321 6.39 22.52 6.13
N PRO A 322 5.74 23.64 5.76
CA PRO A 322 6.34 24.67 4.92
C PRO A 322 7.66 25.21 5.46
N ALA A 323 7.93 25.07 6.76
CA ALA A 323 9.21 25.40 7.36
C ALA A 323 10.38 24.62 6.73
N LEU A 324 10.18 23.37 6.31
CA LEU A 324 11.21 22.56 5.64
C LEU A 324 11.55 23.08 4.24
N LEU A 325 10.58 23.70 3.56
CA LEU A 325 10.69 24.18 2.18
C LEU A 325 11.21 25.63 2.07
N ARG A 326 11.59 26.26 3.19
CA ARG A 326 12.11 27.64 3.19
C ARG A 326 13.57 27.69 2.70
N PRO A 327 13.98 28.80 2.05
CA PRO A 327 15.37 29.01 1.67
C PRO A 327 16.35 28.85 2.85
N GLY A 328 17.48 28.19 2.61
CA GLY A 328 18.45 27.69 3.60
C GLY A 328 18.21 26.25 4.05
N ARG A 329 17.17 25.56 3.56
CA ARG A 329 16.79 24.20 3.98
C ARG A 329 16.65 23.29 2.76
N PHE A 330 15.45 22.84 2.38
CA PHE A 330 15.22 22.16 1.10
C PHE A 330 15.01 23.18 -0.02
N ASP A 331 16.12 23.79 -0.42
CA ASP A 331 16.15 24.90 -1.38
C ASP A 331 15.89 24.40 -2.81
N ARG A 332 16.35 23.19 -3.10
CA ARG A 332 16.12 22.52 -4.38
C ARG A 332 15.02 21.49 -4.20
N GLN A 333 13.99 21.59 -5.03
CA GLN A 333 12.90 20.62 -5.09
C GLN A 333 12.92 20.03 -6.49
N ILE A 334 13.17 18.72 -6.58
CA ILE A 334 13.28 18.00 -7.84
C ILE A 334 12.14 17.00 -7.90
N THR A 335 11.30 17.15 -8.92
CA THR A 335 10.22 16.21 -9.19
C THR A 335 10.79 14.95 -9.84
N VAL A 336 10.40 13.78 -9.34
CA VAL A 336 10.73 12.48 -9.95
C VAL A 336 9.43 11.82 -10.36
N GLU A 337 9.02 12.07 -11.59
CA GLU A 337 7.77 11.60 -12.17
C GLU A 337 7.83 10.13 -12.61
N ALA A 338 6.69 9.58 -13.01
CA ALA A 338 6.67 8.28 -13.66
C ALA A 338 7.29 8.39 -15.07
N PRO A 339 8.02 7.37 -15.52
CA PRO A 339 8.70 7.41 -16.81
C PRO A 339 7.72 7.44 -17.99
N ASP A 340 8.11 8.17 -19.03
CA ASP A 340 7.46 8.16 -20.34
C ASP A 340 7.74 6.85 -21.10
N LEU A 341 7.17 6.68 -22.30
CA LEU A 341 7.36 5.47 -23.11
C LEU A 341 8.85 5.14 -23.35
N ILE A 342 9.68 6.15 -23.62
CA ILE A 342 11.12 5.97 -23.88
C ILE A 342 11.83 5.57 -22.59
N GLY A 343 11.55 6.25 -21.48
CA GLY A 343 12.07 5.94 -20.16
C GLY A 343 11.69 4.53 -19.72
N ARG A 344 10.46 4.08 -19.97
CA ARG A 344 10.03 2.70 -19.67
C ARG A 344 10.84 1.66 -20.44
N ASP A 345 11.08 1.87 -21.73
CA ASP A 345 11.93 1.00 -22.56
C ASP A 345 13.37 0.94 -21.99
N GLN A 346 13.96 2.09 -21.68
CA GLN A 346 15.30 2.14 -21.09
C GLN A 346 15.37 1.45 -19.72
N ILE A 347 14.38 1.65 -18.85
CA ILE A 347 14.29 0.98 -17.54
C ILE A 347 14.18 -0.53 -17.72
N LEU A 348 13.35 -1.00 -18.65
CA LEU A 348 13.24 -2.42 -18.98
C LEU A 348 14.58 -2.98 -19.48
N GLN A 349 15.32 -2.23 -20.31
CA GLN A 349 16.64 -2.63 -20.77
C GLN A 349 17.65 -2.74 -19.62
N VAL A 350 17.65 -1.80 -18.67
CA VAL A 350 18.50 -1.85 -17.47
C VAL A 350 18.17 -3.10 -16.64
N HIS A 351 16.89 -3.36 -16.38
CA HIS A 351 16.47 -4.51 -15.57
C HIS A 351 16.50 -5.86 -16.30
N ALA A 352 16.61 -5.86 -17.63
CA ALA A 352 16.84 -7.05 -18.43
C ALA A 352 18.31 -7.51 -18.37
N LYS A 353 19.26 -6.61 -18.04
CA LYS A 353 20.68 -6.97 -17.88
C LYS A 353 20.82 -8.08 -16.82
N GLY A 354 21.40 -9.21 -17.23
CA GLY A 354 21.59 -10.37 -16.36
C GLY A 354 20.44 -11.38 -16.33
N LYS A 355 19.35 -11.14 -17.08
CA LYS A 355 18.27 -12.10 -17.27
C LYS A 355 18.37 -12.81 -18.63
N PRO A 356 18.18 -14.14 -18.70
CA PRO A 356 18.22 -14.86 -19.97
C PRO A 356 16.92 -14.63 -20.75
N MET A 357 16.95 -13.70 -21.71
CA MET A 357 15.81 -13.39 -22.59
C MET A 357 15.88 -14.22 -23.88
N ALA A 358 14.72 -14.60 -24.44
CA ALA A 358 14.65 -15.26 -25.73
C ALA A 358 15.03 -14.30 -26.88
N PRO A 359 15.70 -14.78 -27.95
CA PRO A 359 15.99 -13.97 -29.12
C PRO A 359 14.68 -13.57 -29.81
N GLY A 360 14.43 -12.27 -29.95
CA GLY A 360 13.22 -11.73 -30.59
C GLY A 360 12.24 -11.03 -29.64
N VAL A 361 12.47 -11.06 -28.32
CA VAL A 361 11.66 -10.30 -27.37
C VAL A 361 11.78 -8.81 -27.63
N ASP A 362 10.62 -8.15 -27.83
CA ASP A 362 10.54 -6.71 -28.00
C ASP A 362 10.13 -6.00 -26.69
N LEU A 363 11.11 -5.47 -25.97
CA LEU A 363 10.88 -4.69 -24.74
C LEU A 363 10.10 -3.39 -25.01
N LYS A 364 10.15 -2.86 -26.24
CA LYS A 364 9.38 -1.68 -26.62
C LYS A 364 7.89 -1.98 -26.66
N SER A 365 7.49 -3.18 -27.12
CA SER A 365 6.10 -3.63 -27.02
C SER A 365 5.64 -3.76 -25.56
N VAL A 366 6.52 -4.19 -24.65
CA VAL A 366 6.20 -4.25 -23.21
C VAL A 366 6.00 -2.84 -22.66
N ALA A 367 6.91 -1.91 -22.96
CA ALA A 367 6.80 -0.51 -22.54
C ALA A 367 5.49 0.16 -22.99
N LYS A 368 5.01 -0.17 -24.20
CA LYS A 368 3.70 0.29 -24.70
C LYS A 368 2.54 -0.27 -23.89
N LYS A 369 2.56 -1.56 -23.54
CA LYS A 369 1.51 -2.25 -22.77
C LYS A 369 1.46 -1.84 -21.29
N THR A 370 2.47 -1.11 -20.79
CA THR A 370 2.58 -0.71 -19.38
C THR A 370 2.54 0.82 -19.18
N PRO A 371 1.53 1.54 -19.68
CA PRO A 371 1.43 2.99 -19.45
C PRO A 371 1.23 3.30 -17.97
N GLY A 372 1.90 4.34 -17.48
CA GLY A 372 1.82 4.78 -16.08
C GLY A 372 2.55 3.88 -15.06
N TYR A 373 3.24 2.82 -15.51
CA TYR A 373 4.04 1.98 -14.63
C TYR A 373 5.29 2.73 -14.15
N THR A 374 5.60 2.58 -12.87
CA THR A 374 6.84 3.13 -12.30
C THR A 374 8.03 2.21 -12.55
N GLY A 375 9.25 2.69 -12.32
CA GLY A 375 10.44 1.86 -12.49
C GLY A 375 10.42 0.59 -11.63
N ALA A 376 9.87 0.68 -10.41
CA ALA A 376 9.66 -0.46 -9.54
C ALA A 376 8.64 -1.47 -10.11
N ASP A 377 7.57 -0.99 -10.74
CA ASP A 377 6.57 -1.86 -11.37
C ASP A 377 7.15 -2.61 -12.57
N LEU A 378 7.95 -1.93 -13.41
CA LEU A 378 8.64 -2.54 -14.54
C LEU A 378 9.68 -3.57 -14.11
N ALA A 379 10.45 -3.27 -13.06
CA ALA A 379 11.37 -4.22 -12.45
C ALA A 379 10.62 -5.46 -11.95
N ASN A 380 9.44 -5.26 -11.36
CA ASN A 380 8.58 -6.34 -10.89
C ASN A 380 8.00 -7.17 -12.04
N VAL A 381 7.58 -6.56 -13.15
CA VAL A 381 7.13 -7.28 -14.37
C VAL A 381 8.22 -8.22 -14.87
N LEU A 382 9.46 -7.73 -15.04
CA LEU A 382 10.56 -8.59 -15.49
C LEU A 382 10.92 -9.66 -14.45
N ASN A 383 10.73 -9.39 -13.16
CA ASN A 383 10.98 -10.38 -12.11
C ASN A 383 9.92 -11.48 -12.12
N GLU A 384 8.64 -11.12 -12.24
CA GLU A 384 7.55 -12.07 -12.39
C GLU A 384 7.72 -12.90 -13.66
N ALA A 385 8.11 -12.30 -14.79
CA ALA A 385 8.39 -13.04 -16.02
C ALA A 385 9.49 -14.10 -15.82
N ALA A 386 10.56 -13.77 -15.10
CA ALA A 386 11.62 -14.71 -14.75
C ALA A 386 11.11 -15.85 -13.84
N LEU A 387 10.29 -15.52 -12.83
CA LEU A 387 9.69 -16.53 -11.93
C LEU A 387 8.71 -17.45 -12.66
N LEU A 388 7.93 -16.91 -13.60
CA LEU A 388 7.00 -17.68 -14.44
C LEU A 388 7.75 -18.65 -15.35
N THR A 389 8.85 -18.18 -15.96
CA THR A 389 9.76 -18.97 -16.79
C THR A 389 10.41 -20.10 -15.99
N ALA A 390 10.92 -19.79 -14.78
CA ALA A 390 11.48 -20.80 -13.90
C ALA A 390 10.43 -21.85 -13.48
N ARG A 391 9.20 -21.41 -13.20
CA ARG A 391 8.09 -22.30 -12.82
C ARG A 391 7.64 -23.23 -13.95
N SER A 392 7.77 -22.83 -15.21
CA SER A 392 7.52 -23.69 -16.37
C SER A 392 8.71 -24.57 -16.74
N ASN A 393 9.79 -24.55 -15.95
CA ASN A 393 11.07 -25.21 -16.25
C ASN A 393 11.68 -24.78 -17.61
N ALA A 394 11.38 -23.55 -18.05
CA ALA A 394 12.01 -22.94 -19.20
C ALA A 394 13.31 -22.22 -18.80
N ASN A 395 14.24 -22.07 -19.75
CA ASN A 395 15.54 -21.44 -19.51
C ASN A 395 15.63 -20.00 -20.03
N LEU A 396 14.72 -19.60 -20.93
CA LEU A 396 14.69 -18.28 -21.57
C LEU A 396 13.33 -17.63 -21.33
N ILE A 397 13.34 -16.35 -20.99
CA ILE A 397 12.13 -15.53 -20.82
C ILE A 397 11.61 -15.15 -22.21
N ASP A 398 10.41 -15.58 -22.54
CA ASP A 398 9.72 -15.32 -23.82
C ASP A 398 8.56 -14.31 -23.66
N ASP A 399 7.96 -13.92 -24.78
CA ASP A 399 6.83 -12.97 -24.79
C ASP A 399 5.62 -13.50 -24.00
N ARG A 400 5.43 -14.82 -23.94
CA ARG A 400 4.34 -15.45 -23.17
C ARG A 400 4.52 -15.21 -21.67
N ALA A 401 5.74 -15.36 -21.17
CA ALA A 401 6.06 -15.09 -19.77
C ALA A 401 5.95 -13.60 -19.43
N LEU A 402 6.31 -12.72 -20.37
CA LEU A 402 6.17 -11.27 -20.23
C LEU A 402 4.71 -10.82 -20.19
N ASP A 403 3.89 -11.28 -21.14
CA ASP A 403 2.46 -10.95 -21.18
C ASP A 403 1.73 -11.47 -19.93
N GLU A 404 2.03 -12.69 -19.47
CA GLU A 404 1.48 -13.21 -18.21
C GLU A 404 1.99 -12.43 -16.98
N ALA A 405 3.22 -11.90 -17.02
CA ALA A 405 3.75 -11.07 -15.95
C ALA A 405 3.06 -9.70 -15.87
N ILE A 406 2.82 -9.05 -17.00
CA ILE A 406 2.06 -7.79 -17.08
C ILE A 406 0.67 -8.01 -16.50
N ASP A 407 -0.03 -9.06 -16.95
CA ASP A 407 -1.35 -9.43 -16.44
C ASP A 407 -1.34 -9.64 -14.92
N ARG A 408 -0.29 -10.27 -14.40
CA ARG A 408 -0.17 -10.60 -12.98
C ARG A 408 0.12 -9.38 -12.12
N VAL A 409 0.93 -8.45 -12.61
CA VAL A 409 1.20 -7.18 -11.92
C VAL A 409 -0.05 -6.29 -11.95
N MET A 410 -0.78 -6.27 -13.08
CA MET A 410 -1.98 -5.46 -13.25
C MET A 410 -3.20 -5.98 -12.47
N ALA A 411 -3.57 -7.25 -12.68
CA ALA A 411 -4.84 -7.83 -12.22
C ALA A 411 -4.67 -8.92 -11.14
N GLY A 412 -3.42 -9.27 -10.81
CA GLY A 412 -3.09 -10.34 -9.88
C GLY A 412 -3.03 -11.73 -10.54
N PRO A 413 -2.71 -12.77 -9.75
CA PRO A 413 -2.55 -14.13 -10.27
C PRO A 413 -3.90 -14.70 -10.76
N GLN A 414 -3.82 -15.53 -11.80
CA GLN A 414 -4.95 -16.27 -12.35
C GLN A 414 -5.51 -17.27 -11.31
N LYS A 415 -6.83 -17.26 -11.11
CA LYS A 415 -7.53 -18.16 -10.18
C LYS A 415 -8.01 -19.43 -10.88
N ARG A 416 -7.11 -20.40 -11.08
CA ARG A 416 -7.43 -21.70 -11.70
C ARG A 416 -8.45 -22.53 -10.94
N SER A 417 -8.60 -22.33 -9.63
CA SER A 417 -9.56 -23.08 -8.80
C SER A 417 -11.00 -22.59 -8.92
N ARG A 418 -11.23 -21.39 -9.47
CA ARG A 418 -12.57 -20.84 -9.64
C ARG A 418 -13.13 -21.28 -10.99
N VAL A 419 -13.74 -22.46 -11.01
CA VAL A 419 -14.48 -22.96 -12.18
C VAL A 419 -15.77 -22.16 -12.30
N MET A 420 -15.88 -21.33 -13.33
CA MET A 420 -17.10 -20.56 -13.63
C MET A 420 -18.10 -21.46 -14.35
N LYS A 421 -19.39 -21.32 -14.01
CA LYS A 421 -20.44 -22.02 -14.76
C LYS A 421 -20.53 -21.47 -16.18
N GLU A 422 -21.00 -22.28 -17.13
CA GLU A 422 -21.16 -21.86 -18.53
C GLU A 422 -21.99 -20.57 -18.69
N HIS A 423 -23.04 -20.41 -17.90
CA HIS A 423 -23.84 -19.18 -17.90
C HIS A 423 -23.04 -17.95 -17.42
N GLU A 424 -22.24 -18.11 -16.35
CA GLU A 424 -21.38 -17.03 -15.84
C GLU A 424 -20.28 -16.68 -16.84
N ARG A 425 -19.68 -17.69 -17.50
CA ARG A 425 -18.70 -17.49 -18.58
C ARG A 425 -19.30 -16.69 -19.73
N LYS A 426 -20.55 -17.00 -20.14
CA LYS A 426 -21.27 -16.23 -21.16
C LYS A 426 -21.52 -14.79 -20.73
N ILE A 427 -21.98 -14.56 -19.50
CA ILE A 427 -22.17 -13.20 -18.98
C ILE A 427 -20.86 -12.42 -19.06
N THR A 428 -19.76 -13.00 -18.57
CA THR A 428 -18.43 -12.35 -18.64
C THR A 428 -17.96 -12.12 -20.07
N ALA A 429 -18.16 -13.07 -20.99
CA ALA A 429 -17.79 -12.88 -22.40
C ALA A 429 -18.54 -11.71 -23.06
N TYR A 430 -19.85 -11.60 -22.83
CA TYR A 430 -20.63 -10.46 -23.32
C TYR A 430 -20.29 -9.16 -22.62
N HIS A 431 -19.99 -9.20 -21.32
CA HIS A 431 -19.56 -8.03 -20.55
C HIS A 431 -18.25 -7.45 -21.08
N GLU A 432 -17.21 -8.29 -21.20
CA GLU A 432 -15.92 -7.86 -21.74
C GLU A 432 -16.01 -7.51 -23.23
N GLY A 433 -16.80 -8.28 -23.99
CA GLY A 433 -17.10 -7.96 -25.39
C GLY A 433 -17.79 -6.60 -25.55
N GLY A 434 -18.67 -6.24 -24.61
CA GLY A 434 -19.33 -4.94 -24.57
C GLY A 434 -18.36 -3.78 -24.40
N HIS A 435 -17.43 -3.89 -23.44
CA HIS A 435 -16.34 -2.92 -23.28
C HIS A 435 -15.51 -2.78 -24.56
N ALA A 436 -15.07 -3.91 -25.12
CA ALA A 436 -14.21 -3.92 -26.30
C ALA A 436 -14.88 -3.32 -27.54
N LEU A 437 -16.14 -3.68 -27.79
CA LEU A 437 -16.89 -3.20 -28.95
C LEU A 437 -17.16 -1.69 -28.86
N VAL A 438 -17.54 -1.20 -27.68
CA VAL A 438 -17.75 0.24 -27.48
C VAL A 438 -16.46 1.01 -27.67
N ALA A 439 -15.33 0.54 -27.12
CA ALA A 439 -14.03 1.17 -27.36
C ALA A 439 -13.67 1.20 -28.85
N ALA A 440 -13.91 0.12 -29.59
CA ALA A 440 -13.56 0.04 -31.02
C ALA A 440 -14.47 0.88 -31.93
N ALA A 441 -15.74 1.05 -31.57
CA ALA A 441 -16.72 1.81 -32.35
C ALA A 441 -16.58 3.33 -32.18
N LEU A 442 -16.03 3.78 -31.05
CA LEU A 442 -15.80 5.20 -30.74
C LEU A 442 -14.57 5.75 -31.47
N ARG A 443 -14.56 7.07 -31.72
CA ARG A 443 -13.56 7.72 -32.58
C ARG A 443 -12.30 8.18 -31.85
N ASN A 444 -12.39 8.49 -30.55
CA ASN A 444 -11.25 9.00 -29.77
C ASN A 444 -10.78 8.01 -28.70
N SER A 445 -11.35 6.79 -28.68
CA SER A 445 -10.87 5.71 -27.84
C SER A 445 -9.56 5.14 -28.39
N ALA A 446 -8.69 4.70 -27.48
CA ALA A 446 -7.50 3.95 -27.82
C ALA A 446 -7.86 2.53 -28.34
N PRO A 447 -6.96 1.88 -29.08
CA PRO A 447 -7.19 0.54 -29.60
C PRO A 447 -7.29 -0.51 -28.48
N VAL A 448 -8.14 -1.51 -28.70
CA VAL A 448 -8.24 -2.68 -27.83
C VAL A 448 -7.08 -3.63 -28.17
N THR A 449 -6.27 -3.94 -27.17
CA THR A 449 -5.05 -4.75 -27.33
C THR A 449 -5.23 -6.19 -26.87
N LYS A 450 -6.12 -6.42 -25.89
CA LYS A 450 -6.36 -7.75 -25.32
C LYS A 450 -7.72 -7.82 -24.64
N ILE A 451 -8.38 -8.96 -24.75
CA ILE A 451 -9.63 -9.27 -24.04
C ILE A 451 -9.49 -10.65 -23.41
N THR A 452 -9.88 -10.81 -22.14
CA THR A 452 -9.86 -12.12 -21.48
C THR A 452 -11.05 -12.30 -20.55
N ILE A 453 -11.62 -13.50 -20.54
CA ILE A 453 -12.69 -13.92 -19.63
C ILE A 453 -12.16 -14.79 -18.48
N LEU A 454 -10.83 -14.82 -18.31
CA LEU A 454 -10.20 -15.62 -17.28
C LEU A 454 -10.15 -14.87 -15.94
N PRO A 455 -10.61 -15.49 -14.83
CA PRO A 455 -10.67 -14.82 -13.55
C PRO A 455 -9.27 -14.54 -12.98
N ARG A 456 -8.99 -13.26 -12.69
CA ARG A 456 -7.75 -12.79 -12.04
C ARG A 456 -8.04 -11.94 -10.82
N GLY A 457 -7.36 -12.21 -9.71
CA GLY A 457 -7.52 -11.43 -8.48
C GLY A 457 -9.00 -11.31 -8.07
N ARG A 458 -9.56 -10.10 -8.16
CA ARG A 458 -10.99 -9.81 -7.90
C ARG A 458 -11.85 -9.75 -9.18
N ALA A 459 -11.23 -9.58 -10.35
CA ALA A 459 -11.91 -9.47 -11.64
C ALA A 459 -12.34 -10.85 -12.18
N LEU A 460 -13.42 -10.88 -12.96
CA LEU A 460 -13.92 -12.10 -13.63
C LEU A 460 -13.39 -12.21 -15.06
N GLY A 461 -13.25 -11.08 -15.73
CA GLY A 461 -12.50 -10.86 -16.97
C GLY A 461 -11.90 -9.46 -16.95
N TYR A 462 -11.22 -9.06 -18.02
CA TYR A 462 -10.92 -7.66 -18.28
C TYR A 462 -10.63 -7.40 -19.76
N THR A 463 -10.83 -6.16 -20.17
CA THR A 463 -10.51 -5.62 -21.49
C THR A 463 -9.39 -4.58 -21.36
N MET A 464 -8.36 -4.71 -22.20
CA MET A 464 -7.18 -3.85 -22.17
C MET A 464 -7.20 -2.88 -23.35
N VAL A 465 -7.39 -1.59 -23.03
CA VAL A 465 -7.37 -0.48 -23.98
C VAL A 465 -6.12 0.35 -23.70
N VAL A 466 -5.19 0.40 -24.66
CA VAL A 466 -3.86 1.02 -24.47
C VAL A 466 -3.61 2.04 -25.57
N PRO A 467 -3.32 3.31 -25.24
CA PRO A 467 -2.98 4.32 -26.23
C PRO A 467 -1.59 4.07 -26.84
N ASP A 468 -1.41 4.42 -28.11
CA ASP A 468 -0.12 4.25 -28.81
C ASP A 468 0.98 5.16 -28.25
N ASN A 469 0.59 6.33 -27.72
CA ASN A 469 1.47 7.33 -27.13
C ASN A 469 0.93 7.78 -25.78
N ASP A 470 1.84 8.10 -24.86
CA ASP A 470 1.48 8.69 -23.57
C ASP A 470 0.89 10.10 -23.79
N LYS A 471 -0.27 10.36 -23.19
CA LYS A 471 -0.98 11.65 -23.29
C LYS A 471 -0.91 12.38 -21.95
N TYR A 472 -0.54 13.66 -21.99
CA TYR A 472 -0.53 14.53 -20.81
C TYR A 472 -1.89 15.16 -20.49
N SER A 473 -2.76 15.30 -21.48
CA SER A 473 -4.09 15.89 -21.32
C SER A 473 -5.13 15.08 -22.08
N VAL A 474 -6.34 15.06 -21.53
CA VAL A 474 -7.49 14.33 -22.07
C VAL A 474 -8.60 15.33 -22.38
N THR A 475 -9.12 15.27 -23.60
CA THR A 475 -10.18 16.16 -24.08
C THR A 475 -11.55 15.73 -23.55
N ARG A 476 -12.53 16.63 -23.62
CA ARG A 476 -13.91 16.33 -23.21
C ARG A 476 -14.48 15.10 -23.92
N ASN A 477 -14.27 14.98 -25.23
CA ASN A 477 -14.81 13.87 -26.03
C ASN A 477 -14.13 12.54 -25.69
N GLU A 478 -12.84 12.55 -25.37
CA GLU A 478 -12.15 11.34 -24.88
C GLU A 478 -12.67 10.91 -23.50
N LEU A 479 -12.99 11.85 -22.61
CA LEU A 479 -13.62 11.53 -21.31
C LEU A 479 -15.03 10.96 -21.50
N LEU A 480 -15.81 11.49 -22.45
CA LEU A 480 -17.10 10.91 -22.83
C LEU A 480 -16.92 9.49 -23.39
N ASP A 481 -15.92 9.26 -24.24
CA ASP A 481 -15.59 7.93 -24.77
C ASP A 481 -15.22 6.95 -23.65
N GLN A 482 -14.43 7.39 -22.66
CA GLN A 482 -14.07 6.58 -21.50
C GLN A 482 -15.30 6.21 -20.64
N MET A 483 -16.28 7.12 -20.51
CA MET A 483 -17.52 6.82 -19.79
C MET A 483 -18.41 5.85 -20.56
N ALA A 484 -18.56 6.02 -21.88
CA ALA A 484 -19.30 5.09 -22.71
C ALA A 484 -18.64 3.69 -22.69
N TYR A 485 -17.31 3.63 -22.80
CA TYR A 485 -16.54 2.41 -22.60
C TYR A 485 -16.85 1.75 -21.26
N ALA A 486 -16.82 2.50 -20.15
CA ALA A 486 -17.11 1.96 -18.82
C ALA A 486 -18.57 1.46 -18.68
N MET A 487 -19.52 2.03 -19.41
CA MET A 487 -20.92 1.53 -19.42
C MET A 487 -21.11 0.30 -20.31
N GLY A 488 -20.20 0.05 -21.27
CA GLY A 488 -20.34 -0.99 -22.29
C GLY A 488 -20.65 -2.39 -21.74
N GLY A 489 -19.94 -2.84 -20.71
CA GLY A 489 -20.16 -4.18 -20.13
C GLY A 489 -21.54 -4.35 -19.50
N ARG A 490 -22.00 -3.36 -18.72
CA ARG A 490 -23.35 -3.36 -18.13
C ARG A 490 -24.44 -3.37 -19.21
N VAL A 491 -24.27 -2.53 -20.23
CA VAL A 491 -25.28 -2.38 -21.28
C VAL A 491 -25.35 -3.64 -22.14
N ALA A 492 -24.22 -4.31 -22.39
CA ALA A 492 -24.21 -5.61 -23.05
C ALA A 492 -25.01 -6.66 -22.25
N GLU A 493 -24.88 -6.67 -20.92
CA GLU A 493 -25.67 -7.56 -20.08
C GLU A 493 -27.17 -7.26 -20.15
N GLU A 494 -27.55 -5.97 -20.15
CA GLU A 494 -28.94 -5.52 -20.26
C GLU A 494 -29.58 -5.93 -21.60
N ILE A 495 -28.84 -5.77 -22.69
CA ILE A 495 -29.30 -6.10 -24.06
C ILE A 495 -29.46 -7.61 -24.25
N VAL A 496 -28.52 -8.40 -23.73
CA VAL A 496 -28.43 -9.85 -24.03
C VAL A 496 -29.18 -10.69 -23.01
N PHE A 497 -29.05 -10.38 -21.72
CA PHE A 497 -29.63 -11.18 -20.64
C PHE A 497 -30.87 -10.56 -20.00
N HIS A 498 -31.13 -9.27 -20.25
CA HIS A 498 -32.24 -8.52 -19.65
C HIS A 498 -32.23 -8.49 -18.11
N ASP A 499 -31.11 -8.86 -17.50
CA ASP A 499 -30.90 -8.90 -16.06
C ASP A 499 -29.43 -8.52 -15.78
N PRO A 500 -29.15 -7.26 -15.41
CA PRO A 500 -27.79 -6.78 -15.19
C PRO A 500 -27.20 -7.36 -13.91
N SER A 501 -25.95 -7.78 -13.96
CA SER A 501 -25.23 -8.37 -12.84
C SER A 501 -24.61 -7.32 -11.91
N THR A 502 -24.11 -7.77 -10.77
CA THR A 502 -23.32 -6.94 -9.84
C THR A 502 -21.86 -6.73 -10.30
N GLY A 503 -21.45 -7.37 -11.40
CA GLY A 503 -20.08 -7.30 -11.94
C GLY A 503 -19.67 -5.90 -12.38
N ALA A 504 -20.61 -5.10 -12.89
CA ALA A 504 -20.38 -3.75 -13.41
C ALA A 504 -20.14 -2.66 -12.34
N SER A 505 -20.12 -3.00 -11.05
CA SER A 505 -20.03 -2.02 -9.96
C SER A 505 -18.80 -1.10 -10.07
N ASN A 506 -17.65 -1.67 -10.40
CA ASN A 506 -16.40 -0.92 -10.55
C ASN A 506 -16.42 0.02 -11.76
N ASP A 507 -17.09 -0.35 -12.84
CA ASP A 507 -17.16 0.48 -14.05
C ASP A 507 -18.13 1.65 -13.87
N ILE A 508 -19.22 1.43 -13.14
CA ILE A 508 -20.12 2.49 -12.69
C ILE A 508 -19.38 3.47 -11.77
N GLU A 509 -18.59 2.97 -10.82
CA GLU A 509 -17.79 3.81 -9.93
C GLU A 509 -16.81 4.69 -10.72
N LYS A 510 -16.08 4.11 -11.68
CA LYS A 510 -15.14 4.84 -12.55
C LYS A 510 -15.83 5.88 -13.44
N ALA A 511 -16.94 5.52 -14.08
CA ALA A 511 -17.71 6.45 -14.91
C ALA A 511 -18.25 7.61 -14.06
N THR A 512 -18.79 7.30 -12.88
CA THR A 512 -19.33 8.32 -11.95
C THR A 512 -18.24 9.25 -11.45
N ALA A 513 -17.06 8.72 -11.09
CA ALA A 513 -15.92 9.53 -10.67
C ALA A 513 -15.44 10.45 -11.81
N THR A 514 -15.41 9.95 -13.04
CA THR A 514 -15.03 10.73 -14.24
C THR A 514 -16.04 11.84 -14.51
N ALA A 515 -17.33 11.51 -14.55
CA ALA A 515 -18.41 12.49 -14.70
C ALA A 515 -18.34 13.58 -13.62
N ARG A 516 -18.13 13.20 -12.36
CA ARG A 516 -17.98 14.16 -11.26
C ARG A 516 -16.79 15.09 -11.50
N LYS A 517 -15.61 14.57 -11.85
CA LYS A 517 -14.43 15.39 -12.18
C LYS A 517 -14.66 16.33 -13.37
N MET A 518 -15.34 15.86 -14.41
CA MET A 518 -15.72 16.70 -15.55
C MET A 518 -16.53 17.92 -15.10
N VAL A 519 -17.46 17.73 -14.16
CA VAL A 519 -18.33 18.80 -13.65
C VAL A 519 -17.63 19.67 -12.61
N THR A 520 -16.91 19.09 -11.63
CA THR A 520 -16.40 19.81 -10.46
C THR A 520 -14.95 20.29 -10.59
N GLU A 521 -14.11 19.61 -11.37
CA GLU A 521 -12.68 19.93 -11.46
C GLU A 521 -12.29 20.54 -12.81
N TYR A 522 -12.82 19.98 -13.90
CA TYR A 522 -12.44 20.39 -15.26
C TYR A 522 -13.34 21.50 -15.84
N GLY A 523 -14.48 21.79 -15.21
CA GLY A 523 -15.39 22.85 -15.68
C GLY A 523 -16.03 22.53 -17.04
N MET A 524 -16.28 21.25 -17.32
CA MET A 524 -16.84 20.75 -18.60
C MET A 524 -18.37 20.65 -18.62
N SER A 525 -19.04 21.37 -17.71
CA SER A 525 -20.50 21.53 -17.67
C SER A 525 -20.88 22.97 -17.96
N GLU A 526 -21.85 23.19 -18.85
CA GLU A 526 -22.39 24.52 -19.16
C GLU A 526 -23.13 25.14 -17.95
N ARG A 527 -23.85 24.32 -17.18
CA ARG A 527 -24.66 24.79 -16.05
C ARG A 527 -23.84 25.19 -14.84
N VAL A 528 -22.75 24.45 -14.57
CA VAL A 528 -21.82 24.76 -13.48
C VAL A 528 -20.80 25.80 -13.93
N GLY A 529 -20.34 25.72 -15.17
CA GLY A 529 -19.34 26.61 -15.76
C GLY A 529 -17.90 26.18 -15.45
N ALA A 530 -16.96 27.01 -15.88
CA ALA A 530 -15.52 26.80 -15.71
C ALA A 530 -15.03 27.17 -14.30
N VAL A 531 -15.62 26.56 -13.27
CA VAL A 531 -15.26 26.76 -11.86
C VAL A 531 -14.84 25.45 -11.22
N ARG A 532 -13.83 25.52 -10.35
CA ARG A 532 -13.41 24.37 -9.54
C ARG A 532 -14.21 24.32 -8.25
N LEU A 533 -14.99 23.26 -8.06
CA LEU A 533 -15.83 23.02 -6.88
C LEU A 533 -15.21 21.92 -6.00
N GLY A 534 -15.37 22.04 -4.68
CA GLY A 534 -15.03 20.97 -3.74
C GLY A 534 -13.60 20.94 -3.23
N GLN A 535 -12.80 21.98 -3.48
CA GLN A 535 -11.48 22.09 -2.85
C GLN A 535 -11.60 22.66 -1.43
N GLY A 536 -11.90 21.79 -0.46
CA GLY A 536 -11.61 22.06 0.94
C GLY A 536 -10.11 21.95 1.15
N GLY A 537 -9.41 23.07 1.31
CA GLY A 537 -8.03 23.12 1.82
C GLY A 537 -7.94 22.71 3.31
N GLY A 538 -8.66 21.67 3.71
CA GLY A 538 -8.75 21.16 5.07
C GLY A 538 -8.01 19.84 5.20
N GLU A 539 -7.00 19.84 6.06
CA GLU A 539 -6.29 18.70 6.63
C GLU A 539 -7.11 17.37 6.60
N PRO A 540 -6.63 16.30 5.93
CA PRO A 540 -7.25 14.97 5.92
C PRO A 540 -7.29 14.24 7.29
N PHE A 541 -7.09 14.96 8.40
CA PHE A 541 -6.83 14.41 9.72
C PHE A 541 -8.09 14.21 10.58
N LEU A 542 -9.16 14.96 10.34
CA LEU A 542 -10.47 14.54 10.84
C LEU A 542 -10.87 13.35 9.98
N GLY A 543 -11.04 12.18 10.63
CA GLY A 543 -11.14 10.87 9.98
C GLY A 543 -12.00 10.86 8.73
N ARG A 544 -11.75 9.92 7.83
CA ARG A 544 -12.36 9.75 6.50
C ARG A 544 -13.91 9.87 6.45
N ASP A 545 -14.59 9.82 7.59
CA ASP A 545 -16.05 9.97 7.78
C ASP A 545 -16.52 11.33 8.38
N ALA A 546 -15.62 12.19 8.86
CA ALA A 546 -15.93 13.50 9.42
C ALA A 546 -15.94 14.57 8.32
N GLY A 547 -17.00 14.55 7.51
CA GLY A 547 -17.49 15.64 6.66
C GLY A 547 -16.45 16.55 6.03
N HIS A 548 -16.05 16.27 4.79
CA HIS A 548 -15.58 17.33 3.90
C HIS A 548 -16.67 18.39 3.81
N GLU A 549 -16.46 19.53 4.47
CA GLU A 549 -17.35 20.67 4.35
C GLU A 549 -17.37 21.09 2.88
N ARG A 550 -18.53 20.95 2.23
CA ARG A 550 -18.68 21.31 0.82
C ARG A 550 -18.52 22.82 0.73
N ASN A 551 -17.49 23.29 0.01
CA ASN A 551 -17.26 24.72 -0.24
C ASN A 551 -18.27 25.35 -1.23
N TYR A 552 -19.47 24.78 -1.36
CA TYR A 552 -20.54 25.23 -2.24
C TYR A 552 -21.90 24.87 -1.63
N SER A 553 -22.94 25.61 -2.02
CA SER A 553 -24.29 25.45 -1.47
C SER A 553 -24.94 24.12 -1.89
N ASP A 554 -25.94 23.68 -1.13
CA ASP A 554 -26.75 22.49 -1.48
C ASP A 554 -27.42 22.61 -2.85
N GLN A 555 -27.76 23.83 -3.28
CA GLN A 555 -28.30 24.08 -4.61
C GLN A 555 -27.28 23.75 -5.70
N ILE A 556 -26.01 24.14 -5.53
CA ILE A 556 -24.94 23.78 -6.46
C ILE A 556 -24.67 22.27 -6.39
N ALA A 557 -24.71 21.66 -5.21
CA ALA A 557 -24.58 20.22 -5.05
C ALA A 557 -25.64 19.45 -5.86
N TYR A 558 -26.90 19.89 -5.79
CA TYR A 558 -27.99 19.33 -6.56
C TYR A 558 -27.75 19.44 -8.08
N VAL A 559 -27.31 20.61 -8.56
CA VAL A 559 -26.99 20.82 -9.99
C VAL A 559 -25.83 19.92 -10.43
N VAL A 560 -24.80 19.74 -9.59
CA VAL A 560 -23.68 18.84 -9.87
C VAL A 560 -24.18 17.40 -10.00
N ASP A 561 -25.01 16.93 -9.07
CA ASP A 561 -25.53 15.55 -9.11
C ASP A 561 -26.44 15.31 -10.33
N GLU A 562 -27.24 16.32 -10.72
CA GLU A 562 -28.06 16.27 -11.93
C GLU A 562 -27.21 16.20 -13.21
N GLU A 563 -26.15 17.01 -13.30
CA GLU A 563 -25.22 17.01 -14.44
C GLU A 563 -24.42 15.70 -14.53
N VAL A 564 -23.99 15.16 -13.38
CA VAL A 564 -23.31 13.84 -13.33
C VAL A 564 -24.24 12.75 -13.84
N ARG A 565 -25.50 12.73 -13.38
CA ARG A 565 -26.49 11.77 -13.86
C ARG A 565 -26.72 11.91 -15.36
N ARG A 566 -26.89 13.13 -15.86
CA ARG A 566 -27.06 13.40 -17.30
C ARG A 566 -25.89 12.85 -18.13
N LEU A 567 -24.65 13.02 -17.69
CA LEU A 567 -23.47 12.50 -18.38
C LEU A 567 -23.42 10.97 -18.38
N ILE A 568 -23.80 10.33 -17.27
CA ILE A 568 -23.85 8.86 -17.16
C ILE A 568 -24.96 8.30 -18.07
N ASP A 569 -26.16 8.89 -18.03
CA ASP A 569 -27.29 8.47 -18.86
C ASP A 569 -26.93 8.60 -20.35
N GLN A 570 -26.28 9.70 -20.75
CA GLN A 570 -25.77 9.87 -22.12
C GLN A 570 -24.74 8.81 -22.52
N ALA A 571 -23.79 8.49 -21.65
CA ALA A 571 -22.80 7.46 -21.90
C ALA A 571 -23.43 6.06 -22.01
N HIS A 572 -24.47 5.80 -21.21
CA HIS A 572 -25.24 4.55 -21.24
C HIS A 572 -26.02 4.41 -22.56
N ASP A 573 -26.74 5.46 -22.97
CA ASP A 573 -27.51 5.48 -24.23
C ASP A 573 -26.59 5.34 -25.45
N GLU A 574 -25.42 5.96 -25.42
CA GLU A 574 -24.43 5.84 -26.49
C GLU A 574 -23.87 4.41 -26.59
N ALA A 575 -23.50 3.81 -25.46
CA ALA A 575 -23.10 2.41 -25.41
C ALA A 575 -24.22 1.48 -25.91
N TYR A 576 -25.47 1.74 -25.52
CA TYR A 576 -26.63 0.95 -25.96
C TYR A 576 -26.80 0.98 -27.47
N ALA A 577 -26.73 2.17 -28.05
CA ALA A 577 -26.90 2.31 -29.48
C ALA A 577 -25.75 1.63 -30.26
N ILE A 578 -24.50 1.76 -29.80
CA ILE A 578 -23.35 1.08 -30.40
C ILE A 578 -23.51 -0.45 -30.36
N LEU A 579 -23.93 -1.00 -29.22
CA LEU A 579 -24.05 -2.45 -29.03
C LEU A 579 -25.22 -3.04 -29.81
N ILE A 580 -26.34 -2.32 -29.93
CA ILE A 580 -27.45 -2.73 -30.80
C ILE A 580 -27.04 -2.64 -32.27
N GLU A 581 -26.42 -1.54 -32.67
CA GLU A 581 -25.98 -1.32 -34.04
C GLU A 581 -24.94 -2.37 -34.47
N ASN A 582 -24.14 -2.93 -33.56
CA ASN A 582 -23.08 -3.91 -33.84
C ASN A 582 -23.31 -5.29 -33.18
N ARG A 583 -24.58 -5.68 -33.00
CA ARG A 583 -24.94 -6.90 -32.26
C ARG A 583 -24.36 -8.19 -32.86
N ASP A 584 -24.30 -8.27 -34.18
CA ASP A 584 -23.64 -9.32 -34.94
C ASP A 584 -22.16 -9.50 -34.56
N VAL A 585 -21.41 -8.39 -34.51
CA VAL A 585 -19.98 -8.40 -34.13
C VAL A 585 -19.82 -8.78 -32.65
N LEU A 586 -20.71 -8.31 -31.78
CA LEU A 586 -20.71 -8.67 -30.35
C LEU A 586 -20.90 -10.17 -30.14
N ASP A 587 -21.87 -10.77 -30.83
CA ASP A 587 -22.16 -12.20 -30.72
C ASP A 587 -20.99 -13.05 -31.26
N GLN A 588 -20.37 -12.63 -32.38
CA GLN A 588 -19.15 -13.28 -32.91
C GLN A 588 -17.99 -13.19 -31.91
N LEU A 589 -17.75 -12.01 -31.35
CA LEU A 589 -16.69 -11.81 -30.36
C LEU A 589 -16.91 -12.68 -29.11
N ALA A 590 -18.15 -12.75 -28.62
CA ALA A 590 -18.49 -13.57 -27.46
C ALA A 590 -18.26 -15.07 -27.73
N LEU A 591 -18.57 -15.56 -28.94
CA LEU A 591 -18.31 -16.94 -29.33
C LEU A 591 -16.80 -17.25 -29.32
N GLU A 592 -15.99 -16.42 -29.96
CA GLU A 592 -14.52 -16.60 -29.97
C GLU A 592 -13.92 -16.53 -28.56
N LEU A 593 -14.44 -15.65 -27.69
CA LEU A 593 -14.02 -15.57 -26.28
C LEU A 593 -14.37 -16.83 -25.50
N LEU A 594 -15.52 -17.46 -25.76
CA LEU A 594 -15.92 -18.70 -25.09
C LEU A 594 -15.05 -19.91 -25.51
N GLU A 595 -14.56 -19.89 -26.76
CA GLU A 595 -13.67 -20.93 -27.31
C GLU A 595 -12.21 -20.75 -26.90
N ARG A 596 -11.66 -19.53 -27.01
CA ARG A 596 -10.22 -19.27 -26.79
C ARG A 596 -9.89 -18.67 -25.43
N GLU A 597 -10.90 -18.18 -24.69
CA GLU A 597 -10.80 -17.53 -23.37
C GLU A 597 -10.03 -16.19 -23.33
N THR A 598 -9.09 -15.98 -24.24
CA THR A 598 -8.29 -14.76 -24.39
C THR A 598 -8.04 -14.48 -25.87
N LEU A 599 -8.24 -13.23 -26.27
CA LEU A 599 -7.98 -12.74 -27.63
C LEU A 599 -6.93 -11.62 -27.56
N ASN A 600 -5.95 -11.67 -28.47
CA ASN A 600 -4.92 -10.64 -28.60
C ASN A 600 -5.25 -9.66 -29.73
N GLN A 601 -4.48 -8.57 -29.82
CA GLN A 601 -4.72 -7.46 -30.74
C GLN A 601 -4.95 -7.88 -32.20
N ALA A 602 -4.16 -8.83 -32.72
CA ALA A 602 -4.32 -9.30 -34.10
C ALA A 602 -5.66 -10.01 -34.34
N GLU A 603 -6.06 -10.90 -33.43
CA GLU A 603 -7.32 -11.64 -33.50
C GLU A 603 -8.52 -10.69 -33.34
N ILE A 604 -8.38 -9.69 -32.45
CA ILE A 604 -9.39 -8.65 -32.24
C ILE A 604 -9.56 -7.80 -33.51
N ALA A 605 -8.47 -7.43 -34.17
CA ALA A 605 -8.51 -6.63 -35.39
C ALA A 605 -9.27 -7.33 -36.53
N ASP A 606 -9.12 -8.65 -36.64
CA ASP A 606 -9.85 -9.45 -37.62
C ASP A 606 -11.37 -9.44 -37.33
N ILE A 607 -11.77 -9.63 -36.07
CA ILE A 607 -13.19 -9.59 -35.65
C ILE A 607 -13.79 -8.19 -35.82
N PHE A 608 -13.01 -7.14 -35.59
CA PHE A 608 -13.46 -5.75 -35.67
C PHE A 608 -13.40 -5.15 -37.08
N SER A 609 -13.05 -5.94 -38.10
CA SER A 609 -13.01 -5.48 -39.49
C SER A 609 -14.37 -4.93 -39.98
N ASP A 610 -15.47 -5.53 -39.54
CA ASP A 610 -16.84 -5.18 -39.93
C ASP A 610 -17.54 -4.19 -38.96
N ILE A 611 -16.79 -3.56 -38.05
CA ILE A 611 -17.39 -2.68 -37.03
C ILE A 611 -17.95 -1.39 -37.63
N ARG A 612 -19.20 -1.09 -37.28
CA ARG A 612 -19.88 0.15 -37.63
C ARG A 612 -19.53 1.21 -36.59
N LYS A 613 -18.62 2.12 -36.98
CA LYS A 613 -18.15 3.22 -36.12
C LYS A 613 -19.20 4.33 -36.02
N ARG A 614 -19.30 4.93 -34.84
CA ARG A 614 -20.19 6.07 -34.61
C ARG A 614 -19.71 7.34 -35.30
N ASP A 615 -20.66 8.24 -35.55
CA ASP A 615 -20.39 9.59 -36.03
C ASP A 615 -19.67 10.41 -34.95
N PHE A 616 -18.96 11.46 -35.39
CA PHE A 616 -18.35 12.40 -34.46
C PHE A 616 -19.44 13.13 -33.67
N ARG A 617 -19.24 13.27 -32.35
CA ARG A 617 -20.13 14.07 -31.50
C ARG A 617 -20.19 15.51 -31.99
N GLU A 618 -21.34 16.13 -31.77
CA GLU A 618 -21.53 17.55 -32.05
C GLU A 618 -20.52 18.41 -31.30
N VAL A 619 -20.16 19.55 -31.90
CA VAL A 619 -19.21 20.49 -31.32
C VAL A 619 -19.75 20.99 -29.99
N TRP A 620 -18.99 20.74 -28.92
CA TRP A 620 -19.38 21.21 -27.60
C TRP A 620 -19.28 22.73 -27.49
N LEU A 621 -20.39 23.35 -27.09
CA LEU A 621 -20.46 24.77 -26.76
C LEU A 621 -20.56 24.92 -25.24
N SER A 622 -19.66 25.72 -24.69
CA SER A 622 -19.68 26.15 -23.28
C SER A 622 -20.83 27.11 -22.95
N LYS A 623 -21.48 27.64 -23.98
CA LYS A 623 -22.74 28.39 -23.90
C LYS A 623 -23.39 28.36 -25.28
N GLU A 624 -24.69 28.04 -25.36
CA GLU A 624 -25.43 27.96 -26.63
C GLU A 624 -25.29 29.21 -27.52
N SER A 625 -25.15 30.39 -26.93
CA SER A 625 -25.04 31.65 -27.66
C SER A 625 -23.66 31.91 -28.32
N ARG A 626 -22.70 30.98 -28.22
CA ARG A 626 -21.33 31.17 -28.75
C ARG A 626 -21.25 30.66 -30.20
N PRO A 627 -20.72 31.46 -31.15
CA PRO A 627 -20.59 31.01 -32.53
C PRO A 627 -19.47 29.96 -32.68
N VAL A 628 -19.70 28.96 -33.52
CA VAL A 628 -18.66 27.98 -33.92
C VAL A 628 -17.73 28.66 -34.93
N GLN A 629 -16.46 28.84 -34.55
CA GLN A 629 -15.42 29.32 -35.46
C GLN A 629 -14.95 28.17 -36.36
N GLN A 630 -14.89 28.40 -37.67
CA GLN A 630 -14.38 27.41 -38.64
C GLN A 630 -12.86 27.48 -38.82
N ALA A 631 -12.21 28.55 -38.36
CA ALA A 631 -10.76 28.67 -38.38
C ALA A 631 -10.17 27.69 -37.34
N GLY A 632 -9.50 26.64 -37.82
CA GLY A 632 -8.81 25.66 -36.99
C GLY A 632 -7.52 26.20 -36.35
N PRO A 633 -6.79 25.35 -35.59
CA PRO A 633 -5.48 25.72 -35.06
C PRO A 633 -4.51 26.11 -36.19
N VAL A 634 -3.58 27.01 -35.88
CA VAL A 634 -2.53 27.40 -36.84
C VAL A 634 -1.61 26.21 -37.08
N GLU A 635 -1.45 25.85 -38.35
CA GLU A 635 -0.54 24.76 -38.73
C GLU A 635 0.91 25.09 -38.42
N SER A 636 1.58 24.19 -37.70
CA SER A 636 3.00 24.25 -37.43
C SER A 636 3.83 23.99 -38.70
N ARG A 637 5.11 24.37 -38.68
CA ARG A 637 6.03 24.09 -39.80
C ARG A 637 6.21 22.59 -40.04
N GLN A 638 6.18 21.79 -38.96
CA GLN A 638 6.31 20.34 -39.04
C GLN A 638 5.06 19.73 -39.69
N GLU A 639 3.86 20.09 -39.24
CA GLU A 639 2.61 19.59 -39.84
C GLU A 639 2.49 19.95 -41.32
N LYS A 640 2.93 21.16 -41.71
CA LYS A 640 2.98 21.54 -43.13
C LYS A 640 3.93 20.66 -43.93
N ALA A 641 5.15 20.46 -43.43
CA ALA A 641 6.13 19.61 -44.09
C ALA A 641 5.66 18.16 -44.19
N GLU A 642 5.00 17.63 -43.16
CA GLU A 642 4.41 16.29 -43.16
C GLU A 642 3.26 16.16 -44.16
N ARG A 643 2.36 17.15 -44.23
CA ARG A 643 1.29 17.16 -45.23
C ARG A 643 1.86 17.23 -46.64
N GLU A 644 2.79 18.13 -46.89
CA GLU A 644 3.46 18.25 -48.19
C GLU A 644 4.13 16.92 -48.58
N ALA A 645 4.82 16.27 -47.64
CA ALA A 645 5.41 14.95 -47.86
C ALA A 645 4.36 13.85 -48.12
N GLN A 646 3.21 13.88 -47.44
CA GLN A 646 2.10 12.95 -47.68
C GLN A 646 1.41 13.19 -49.02
N GLU A 647 1.24 14.46 -49.42
CA GLU A 647 0.70 14.84 -50.72
C GLU A 647 1.67 14.44 -51.84
N GLU A 648 2.97 14.68 -51.68
CA GLU A 648 4.00 14.20 -52.60
C GLU A 648 4.01 12.67 -52.70
N ALA A 649 3.91 11.95 -51.58
CA ALA A 649 3.86 10.49 -51.58
C ALA A 649 2.57 9.95 -52.23
N LYS A 650 1.43 10.63 -52.03
CA LYS A 650 0.15 10.29 -52.67
C LYS A 650 0.20 10.57 -54.17
N GLN A 651 0.81 11.68 -54.57
CA GLN A 651 0.99 12.04 -55.96
C GLN A 651 1.95 11.06 -56.66
N ALA A 652 3.05 10.68 -56.01
CA ALA A 652 3.98 9.66 -56.50
C ALA A 652 3.31 8.28 -56.68
N ARG A 653 2.36 7.91 -55.81
CA ARG A 653 1.55 6.68 -55.98
C ARG A 653 0.52 6.77 -57.11
N LEU A 654 0.06 7.98 -57.44
CA LEU A 654 -0.88 8.21 -58.54
C LEU A 654 -0.17 8.32 -59.90
N ASP A 655 1.10 8.74 -59.89
CA ASP A 655 1.97 8.85 -61.07
C ASP A 655 2.71 7.54 -61.39
N GLU A 656 2.50 6.48 -60.60
CA GLU A 656 2.98 5.12 -60.91
C GLU A 656 2.15 4.53 -62.09
N PRO A 657 2.75 4.19 -63.24
CA PRO A 657 2.00 3.73 -64.40
C PRO A 657 1.30 2.39 -64.11
N LEU A 658 0.00 2.33 -64.41
CA LEU A 658 -0.93 1.21 -64.18
C LEU A 658 -0.58 -0.14 -64.86
N ASP A 659 0.59 -0.27 -65.49
CA ASP A 659 1.02 -1.46 -66.25
C ASP A 659 2.22 -2.21 -65.64
N ALA A 660 2.53 -2.02 -64.36
CA ALA A 660 3.46 -2.90 -63.66
C ALA A 660 2.73 -4.17 -63.17
N GLN A 661 2.48 -5.12 -64.08
CA GLN A 661 2.17 -6.50 -63.67
C GLN A 661 3.29 -7.01 -62.75
N PRO A 662 2.97 -7.62 -61.59
CA PRO A 662 4.00 -8.22 -60.74
C PRO A 662 4.72 -9.32 -61.53
N PRO A 663 6.05 -9.49 -61.35
CA PRO A 663 6.81 -10.47 -62.11
C PRO A 663 6.26 -11.86 -61.82
N HIS A 664 5.83 -12.56 -62.89
CA HIS A 664 5.50 -13.98 -62.83
C HIS A 664 6.66 -14.76 -62.19
N PRO A 665 6.38 -15.76 -61.32
CA PRO A 665 7.41 -16.63 -60.79
C PRO A 665 8.13 -17.34 -61.94
N GLN A 666 9.44 -17.19 -62.02
CA GLN A 666 10.26 -17.87 -63.03
C GLN A 666 10.22 -19.39 -62.84
N GLY A 667 9.79 -20.11 -63.89
CA GLY A 667 10.45 -21.34 -64.31
C GLY A 667 9.66 -22.65 -64.23
N VAL A 668 9.05 -23.04 -65.36
CA VAL A 668 9.22 -24.40 -65.92
C VAL A 668 9.42 -24.23 -67.44
N PRO A 669 10.50 -24.75 -68.05
CA PRO A 669 10.67 -24.69 -69.50
C PRO A 669 9.67 -25.61 -70.21
N GLU A 670 8.87 -25.06 -71.11
CA GLU A 670 8.22 -25.82 -72.19
C GLU A 670 9.30 -26.26 -73.18
N ASP A 671 9.83 -27.47 -73.01
CA ASP A 671 10.37 -28.31 -74.09
C ASP A 671 10.83 -29.66 -73.51
N ALA A 672 9.88 -30.57 -73.31
CA ALA A 672 10.16 -31.99 -73.14
C ALA A 672 9.11 -32.81 -73.91
N PRO A 673 9.48 -33.60 -74.92
CA PRO A 673 8.53 -34.33 -75.75
C PRO A 673 7.89 -35.48 -74.95
N PHE A 674 6.59 -35.59 -75.12
CA PHE A 674 5.74 -36.67 -74.61
C PHE A 674 6.29 -38.05 -75.06
N GLN A 675 6.75 -38.88 -74.12
CA GLN A 675 6.93 -40.31 -74.35
C GLN A 675 5.99 -41.09 -73.43
N GLY A 676 5.00 -41.72 -74.06
CA GLY A 676 4.06 -42.62 -73.39
C GLY A 676 4.72 -43.96 -73.04
N GLY A 677 4.30 -44.51 -71.90
CA GLY A 677 4.60 -45.87 -71.49
C GLY A 677 3.58 -46.34 -70.46
N ILE A 678 2.72 -47.26 -70.90
CA ILE A 678 1.67 -47.95 -70.12
C ILE A 678 2.34 -48.77 -69.00
N PRO A 679 1.79 -48.84 -67.78
CA PRO A 679 2.34 -49.70 -66.72
C PRO A 679 1.87 -51.14 -66.94
N ASP A 680 2.81 -52.05 -67.21
CA ASP A 680 2.57 -53.49 -67.11
C ASP A 680 3.12 -54.02 -65.77
N SER A 681 2.29 -54.87 -65.18
CA SER A 681 2.39 -55.49 -63.86
C SER A 681 3.46 -56.59 -63.78
N GLY A 682 4.18 -56.69 -62.65
CA GLY A 682 4.86 -57.93 -62.26
C GLY A 682 5.82 -57.79 -61.08
N PRO A 683 5.95 -58.80 -60.18
CA PRO A 683 6.14 -58.59 -58.74
C PRO A 683 7.50 -59.06 -58.18
N ASP A 684 7.66 -58.90 -56.87
CA ASP A 684 8.79 -59.33 -56.01
C ASP A 684 10.08 -58.50 -56.20
N ALA A 685 10.78 -58.01 -55.17
CA ALA A 685 11.15 -58.71 -53.95
C ALA A 685 11.74 -57.75 -52.89
N LEU A 686 11.40 -58.01 -51.62
CA LEU A 686 12.31 -58.13 -50.46
C LEU A 686 13.22 -56.95 -50.01
N ARG A 687 12.91 -56.50 -48.79
CA ARG A 687 13.80 -56.34 -47.61
C ARG A 687 14.93 -55.31 -47.66
N GLY A 688 14.87 -54.42 -46.67
CA GLY A 688 15.97 -53.61 -46.14
C GLY A 688 15.42 -52.68 -45.07
#